data_AF-A0AAU5DFA6-F1
#
_entry.id   AF-A0AAU5DFA6-F1
#
_cell.length_a   1.000
_cell.length_b   1.000
_cell.length_c   1.000
_cell.angle_alpha   90.00
_cell.angle_beta   90.00
_cell.angle_gamma   90.00
#
_symmetry.space_group_name_H-M   'P 1'
#
loop_
_entity.id
_entity.type
_entity.pdbx_description
1 polymer ?
#
loop_
_entity_poly.entity_id
_entity_poly.type
_entity_poly.pdbx_seq_one_letter_code
_entity_poly.pdbx_strand_id
1 'polypeptide(L)'
;MTVGTGVLASPGAVAVSAPASVAGAMSAATAEAHLPLDAEIVSTGDTGYLTSRKDDAGTAVLEWHTYADGSVVPVGTGAVGHDSNSDVVVTSDGAGAVSLRDMTPGADWSASFDLVSELGAGAKLVGVVGRNLFVTVPTTADYHELWQLTRVDGATAKTRRASGPYSQNFKVVASTASHALILTSNRVFPSSSTFRTEFWSELLGLSGPNGSREVTGAWGPASTGAYTADYRAWSEYAGGVTRLVVSGQSMMRRYDMDSSMSGAVIAGIAGNTLLYGVPGKAADEKPSPLYARSVTTPDAAPYKLLEHFSSVAHAPDGGLLVRGATADTDGLFRIFDETDGIPRVTPVAETGRVLAVKLTESEVPATVSLEKPGTTVPMEWALSRANVTADLTLTHTATGKKLAKRLSAPASGSRFAFAWDGVLDGISAPNGAYTWQFTATPDDGVGAPATASGSLTVSRSANPHDFNDNGSTDVLARDASGGLWRDDLFDWPSGGQATSAKRTKVASGWQIYDQVEAAGNLGGLPVGDLVARDTSGVLWMYLGKGDGTFASRVKVGAGWQIYNKITGGSDLNGDGRPDLLATDTAGVLWLYKGTGAKAAPFATRAKVGAGWQIYNQITAVGNIAGSAAGDLVARDTAGVLWLYQGNGTGGFATRVRIGAGWNGFAHLVGAGDVTADGRPDLIAYGPNGTSVYRSTGSTTAPFSKQTTGLYAGEGGKFNTIA
;
A
#
# COMPACT_ATOMS: atom_id res chain seq x y z
N MET A 1 -25.66 12.10 48.49
CA MET A 1 -25.31 10.87 47.75
C MET A 1 -23.83 10.99 47.39
N THR A 2 -22.99 10.54 48.30
CA THR A 2 -21.52 10.62 48.24
C THR A 2 -21.05 9.54 49.19
N VAL A 3 -20.45 8.46 48.68
CA VAL A 3 -19.96 7.35 49.52
C VAL A 3 -18.44 7.46 49.52
N GLY A 4 -17.90 7.86 50.67
CA GLY A 4 -16.47 7.89 50.96
C GLY A 4 -16.03 6.63 51.71
N THR A 5 -14.93 6.05 51.22
CA THR A 5 -13.79 5.46 51.94
C THR A 5 -14.06 4.67 53.23
N GLY A 6 -13.84 3.36 53.16
CA GLY A 6 -13.57 2.49 54.31
C GLY A 6 -12.20 1.82 54.15
N VAL A 7 -11.26 2.19 55.01
CA VAL A 7 -9.95 1.54 55.21
C VAL A 7 -10.12 0.47 56.30
N LEU A 8 -9.51 -0.70 56.10
CA LEU A 8 -9.26 -1.68 57.16
C LEU A 8 -7.83 -2.22 57.01
N ALA A 9 -7.05 -2.00 58.07
CA ALA A 9 -5.65 -2.35 58.21
C ALA A 9 -5.44 -3.82 58.60
N SER A 10 -4.26 -4.35 58.27
CA SER A 10 -3.69 -5.58 58.86
C SER A 10 -2.24 -5.33 59.31
N PRO A 11 -1.77 -5.95 60.41
CA PRO A 11 -0.54 -5.58 61.11
C PRO A 11 0.74 -6.24 60.56
N GLY A 12 1.88 -5.65 60.91
CA GLY A 12 3.19 -5.91 60.34
C GLY A 12 3.82 -7.28 60.63
N ALA A 13 4.70 -7.68 59.72
CA ALA A 13 5.61 -8.81 59.86
C ALA A 13 7.05 -8.36 59.62
N VAL A 14 7.94 -9.01 60.36
CA VAL A 14 9.31 -8.64 60.73
C VAL A 14 10.29 -8.78 59.57
N ALA A 15 11.24 -7.85 59.48
CA ALA A 15 12.33 -7.86 58.51
C ALA A 15 13.29 -9.03 58.72
N VAL A 16 13.55 -9.79 57.66
CA VAL A 16 14.68 -10.71 57.55
C VAL A 16 15.56 -10.21 56.40
N SER A 17 16.83 -9.94 56.70
CA SER A 17 17.85 -9.43 55.80
C SER A 17 18.14 -10.38 54.65
N ALA A 18 17.97 -9.92 53.41
CA ALA A 18 18.44 -10.60 52.19
C ALA A 18 19.96 -10.42 52.03
N PRO A 19 20.70 -11.43 51.52
CA PRO A 19 22.11 -11.29 51.21
C PRO A 19 22.32 -10.44 49.94
N ALA A 20 23.50 -9.81 49.87
CA ALA A 20 23.84 -8.72 48.97
C ALA A 20 23.64 -9.02 47.47
N SER A 21 22.99 -8.08 46.79
CA SER A 21 23.00 -7.92 45.34
C SER A 21 24.39 -7.50 44.86
N VAL A 22 25.02 -8.29 43.98
CA VAL A 22 26.16 -7.81 43.21
C VAL A 22 25.62 -7.09 41.99
N ALA A 23 25.36 -5.79 42.16
CA ALA A 23 25.27 -4.84 41.07
C ALA A 23 26.70 -4.61 40.53
N GLY A 24 26.99 -5.15 39.35
CA GLY A 24 28.15 -4.77 38.55
C GLY A 24 27.77 -3.63 37.62
N ALA A 25 28.33 -2.45 37.86
CA ALA A 25 28.09 -1.23 37.11
C ALA A 25 28.51 -1.36 35.63
N MET A 26 27.59 -1.09 34.70
CA MET A 26 27.94 -0.73 33.33
C MET A 26 28.49 0.71 33.34
N SER A 27 29.80 0.83 33.16
CA SER A 27 30.49 2.09 32.90
C SER A 27 30.23 2.55 31.46
N ALA A 28 30.16 3.87 31.27
CA ALA A 28 29.80 4.58 30.06
C ALA A 28 30.54 4.11 28.79
N ALA A 29 29.76 3.95 27.72
CA ALA A 29 30.17 3.59 26.37
C ALA A 29 31.12 4.64 25.74
N THR A 30 32.28 4.19 25.30
CA THR A 30 33.05 4.82 24.22
C THR A 30 32.57 4.28 22.87
N ALA A 31 32.52 5.16 21.87
CA ALA A 31 31.98 4.91 20.53
C ALA A 31 32.58 3.67 19.83
N GLU A 32 31.73 3.00 19.03
CA GLU A 32 31.92 1.74 18.24
C GLU A 32 31.61 0.38 18.94
N ALA A 33 30.42 0.22 19.53
CA ALA A 33 29.95 -1.05 20.09
C ALA A 33 28.57 -1.51 19.56
N HIS A 34 28.29 -1.33 18.27
CA HIS A 34 27.08 -1.87 17.63
C HIS A 34 27.40 -3.14 16.84
N LEU A 35 26.53 -4.14 16.94
CA LEU A 35 26.63 -5.36 16.14
C LEU A 35 26.48 -4.99 14.65
N PRO A 36 27.37 -5.42 13.74
CA PRO A 36 27.20 -5.14 12.32
C PRO A 36 25.84 -5.63 11.80
N LEU A 37 25.19 -4.86 10.92
CA LEU A 37 23.83 -5.15 10.45
C LEU A 37 23.71 -6.53 9.80
N ASP A 38 24.75 -6.95 9.08
CA ASP A 38 24.86 -8.19 8.34
C ASP A 38 25.45 -9.36 9.15
N ALA A 39 25.76 -9.15 10.43
CA ALA A 39 26.30 -10.20 11.28
C ALA A 39 25.24 -11.26 11.61
N GLU A 40 25.60 -12.52 11.43
CA GLU A 40 24.86 -13.71 11.82
C GLU A 40 25.47 -14.35 13.07
N ILE A 41 24.65 -14.95 13.92
CA ILE A 41 25.12 -15.71 15.08
C ILE A 41 25.49 -17.14 14.66
N VAL A 42 26.62 -17.65 15.17
CA VAL A 42 27.14 -18.98 14.83
C VAL A 42 27.18 -19.92 16.04
N SER A 43 27.69 -19.45 17.18
CA SER A 43 27.81 -20.22 18.42
C SER A 43 27.76 -19.29 19.62
N THR A 44 27.39 -19.79 20.80
CA THR A 44 27.46 -19.05 22.05
C THR A 44 27.92 -19.96 23.19
N GLY A 45 28.66 -19.37 24.13
CA GLY A 45 29.10 -19.99 25.38
C GLY A 45 28.67 -19.18 26.59
N ASP A 46 29.30 -19.44 27.74
CA ASP A 46 29.02 -18.74 28.99
C ASP A 46 29.72 -17.36 29.04
N THR A 47 30.84 -17.22 28.32
CA THR A 47 31.69 -16.02 28.35
C THR A 47 31.53 -15.11 27.13
N GLY A 48 30.96 -15.62 26.03
CA GLY A 48 30.79 -14.84 24.81
C GLY A 48 30.05 -15.57 23.69
N TYR A 49 30.13 -15.00 22.49
CA TYR A 49 29.48 -15.53 21.30
C TYR A 49 30.28 -15.30 20.02
N LEU A 50 30.10 -16.19 19.04
CA LEU A 50 30.76 -16.16 17.74
C LEU A 50 29.81 -15.64 16.67
N THR A 51 30.18 -14.58 15.97
CA THR A 51 29.45 -14.08 14.80
C THR A 51 30.16 -14.42 13.50
N SER A 52 29.40 -14.47 12.41
CA SER A 52 29.89 -14.55 11.04
C SER A 52 29.31 -13.41 10.22
N ARG A 53 30.12 -12.78 9.37
CA ARG A 53 29.65 -11.84 8.36
C ARG A 53 30.46 -11.96 7.08
N LYS A 54 30.06 -11.22 6.04
CA LYS A 54 30.80 -11.20 4.78
C LYS A 54 31.60 -9.89 4.67
N ASP A 55 32.86 -9.99 4.29
CA ASP A 55 33.63 -8.81 3.89
C ASP A 55 33.24 -8.33 2.48
N ASP A 56 33.83 -7.22 2.03
CA ASP A 56 33.58 -6.64 0.70
C ASP A 56 33.92 -7.61 -0.46
N ALA A 57 34.76 -8.62 -0.21
CA ALA A 57 35.12 -9.67 -1.16
C ALA A 57 34.19 -10.90 -1.09
N GLY A 58 33.19 -10.92 -0.19
CA GLY A 58 32.27 -12.03 0.04
C GLY A 58 32.86 -13.18 0.88
N THR A 59 34.03 -12.97 1.48
CA THR A 59 34.71 -13.94 2.35
C THR A 59 34.07 -13.92 3.74
N ALA A 60 33.90 -15.10 4.35
CA ALA A 60 33.39 -15.17 5.72
C ALA A 60 34.42 -14.62 6.72
N VAL A 61 34.00 -13.74 7.62
CA VAL A 61 34.80 -13.21 8.73
C VAL A 61 34.15 -13.67 10.02
N LEU A 62 34.92 -14.35 10.88
CA LEU A 62 34.47 -14.86 12.17
C LEU A 62 35.06 -14.03 13.31
N GLU A 63 34.21 -13.59 14.23
CA GLU A 63 34.56 -12.71 15.35
C GLU A 63 33.93 -13.23 16.64
N TRP A 64 34.74 -13.36 17.68
CA TRP A 64 34.27 -13.70 19.03
C TRP A 64 34.04 -12.43 19.84
N HIS A 65 32.89 -12.32 20.46
CA HIS A 65 32.46 -11.18 21.28
C HIS A 65 32.33 -11.63 22.73
N THR A 66 33.02 -10.96 23.64
CA THR A 66 32.99 -11.29 25.07
C THR A 66 31.85 -10.55 25.77
N TYR A 67 31.03 -11.25 26.57
CA TYR A 67 29.91 -10.63 27.29
C TYR A 67 30.34 -9.62 28.36
N ALA A 68 31.46 -9.90 29.06
CA ALA A 68 31.86 -9.14 30.24
C ALA A 68 32.36 -7.72 29.92
N ASP A 69 33.06 -7.55 28.79
CA ASP A 69 33.73 -6.29 28.43
C ASP A 69 33.43 -5.82 27.00
N GLY A 70 32.67 -6.60 26.22
CA GLY A 70 32.34 -6.28 24.83
C GLY A 70 33.53 -6.40 23.86
N SER A 71 34.66 -6.98 24.29
CA SER A 71 35.84 -7.13 23.44
C SER A 71 35.55 -8.04 22.25
N VAL A 72 36.10 -7.68 21.09
CA VAL A 72 35.97 -8.43 19.84
C VAL A 72 37.32 -9.02 19.46
N VAL A 73 37.38 -10.34 19.29
CA VAL A 73 38.57 -11.09 18.89
C VAL A 73 38.35 -11.73 17.52
N PRO A 74 39.12 -11.34 16.49
CA PRO A 74 39.09 -12.03 15.20
C PRO A 74 39.50 -13.49 15.35
N VAL A 75 38.69 -14.41 14.83
CA VAL A 75 38.94 -15.86 14.87
C VAL A 75 39.58 -16.33 13.57
N GLY A 76 39.08 -15.85 12.41
CA GLY A 76 39.65 -16.21 11.11
C GLY A 76 38.80 -15.74 9.93
N THR A 77 39.43 -15.75 8.75
CA THR A 77 38.80 -15.39 7.46
C THR A 77 38.70 -16.63 6.55
N GLY A 78 37.56 -16.81 5.89
CA GLY A 78 37.33 -17.90 4.94
C GLY A 78 36.97 -19.25 5.56
N ALA A 79 36.95 -19.35 6.90
CA ALA A 79 36.53 -20.55 7.61
C ALA A 79 35.02 -20.59 7.86
N VAL A 80 34.47 -21.80 8.01
CA VAL A 80 33.09 -22.05 8.46
C VAL A 80 33.11 -22.27 9.96
N GLY A 81 32.36 -21.46 10.72
CA GLY A 81 32.15 -21.69 12.14
C GLY A 81 30.99 -22.65 12.40
N HIS A 82 31.02 -23.34 13.55
CA HIS A 82 30.01 -24.32 13.94
C HIS A 82 29.44 -24.00 15.31
N ASP A 83 28.14 -24.21 15.50
CA ASP A 83 27.49 -24.11 16.80
C ASP A 83 28.04 -25.22 17.70
N SER A 84 28.83 -24.83 18.69
CA SER A 84 29.49 -25.74 19.62
C SER A 84 28.76 -25.82 20.96
N ASN A 85 27.78 -24.96 21.20
CA ASN A 85 27.08 -24.86 22.48
C ASN A 85 28.07 -24.75 23.68
N SER A 86 29.09 -23.90 23.53
CA SER A 86 30.17 -23.71 24.53
C SER A 86 31.06 -22.51 24.21
N ASP A 87 31.97 -22.16 25.12
CA ASP A 87 33.06 -21.19 24.88
C ASP A 87 34.19 -21.72 23.97
N VAL A 88 34.07 -22.95 23.45
CA VAL A 88 35.02 -23.48 22.47
C VAL A 88 34.56 -23.12 21.07
N VAL A 89 35.27 -22.20 20.44
CA VAL A 89 35.04 -21.85 19.03
C VAL A 89 35.57 -22.97 18.15
N VAL A 90 34.71 -23.47 17.26
CA VAL A 90 35.03 -24.55 16.31
C VAL A 90 34.88 -24.04 14.88
N THR A 91 35.97 -24.14 14.10
CA THR A 91 36.02 -23.70 12.71
C THR A 91 36.51 -24.81 11.79
N SER A 92 36.12 -24.78 10.51
CA SER A 92 36.60 -25.72 9.50
C SER A 92 36.81 -25.07 8.14
N ASP A 93 37.68 -25.66 7.32
CA ASP A 93 37.90 -25.26 5.92
C ASP A 93 36.87 -25.86 4.93
N GLY A 94 36.02 -26.77 5.39
CA GLY A 94 35.07 -27.52 4.56
C GLY A 94 35.69 -28.67 3.75
N ALA A 95 37.02 -28.83 3.78
CA ALA A 95 37.78 -29.86 3.07
C ALA A 95 38.34 -30.96 4.00
N GLY A 96 38.31 -30.74 5.32
CA GLY A 96 38.65 -31.76 6.33
C GLY A 96 39.49 -31.23 7.49
N ALA A 97 39.99 -30.00 7.43
CA ALA A 97 40.69 -29.38 8.55
C ALA A 97 39.68 -28.73 9.51
N VAL A 98 39.77 -29.07 10.79
CA VAL A 98 38.91 -28.52 11.87
C VAL A 98 39.81 -27.99 12.98
N SER A 99 39.55 -26.77 13.45
CA SER A 99 40.27 -26.13 14.55
C SER A 99 39.32 -25.78 15.69
N LEU A 100 39.79 -25.97 16.92
CA LEU A 100 39.08 -25.68 18.16
C LEU A 100 39.93 -24.74 19.01
N ARG A 101 39.32 -23.72 19.58
CA ARG A 101 39.98 -22.77 20.49
C ARG A 101 39.05 -22.47 21.65
N ASP A 102 39.56 -22.61 22.87
CA ASP A 102 38.85 -22.18 24.07
C ASP A 102 38.93 -20.65 24.20
N MET A 103 37.78 -19.99 24.27
CA MET A 103 37.69 -18.53 24.36
C MET A 103 37.42 -18.04 25.79
N THR A 104 37.39 -18.95 26.77
CA THR A 104 37.29 -18.59 28.19
C THR A 104 38.47 -17.69 28.57
N PRO A 105 38.25 -16.57 29.30
CA PRO A 105 39.33 -15.68 29.69
C PRO A 105 40.49 -16.39 30.41
N GLY A 106 41.69 -16.25 29.87
CA GLY A 106 42.91 -16.88 30.40
C GLY A 106 43.15 -18.33 29.99
N ALA A 107 42.25 -18.94 29.21
CA ALA A 107 42.48 -20.26 28.63
C ALA A 107 43.48 -20.20 27.46
N ASP A 108 44.36 -21.20 27.38
CA ASP A 108 45.35 -21.38 26.31
C ASP A 108 45.11 -22.65 25.47
N TRP A 109 44.05 -23.40 25.79
CA TRP A 109 43.76 -24.67 25.15
C TRP A 109 43.28 -24.49 23.71
N SER A 110 43.87 -25.26 22.80
CA SER A 110 43.45 -25.38 21.40
C SER A 110 43.72 -26.78 20.86
N ALA A 111 43.02 -27.14 19.79
CA ALA A 111 43.24 -28.40 19.08
C ALA A 111 42.97 -28.24 17.58
N SER A 112 43.66 -29.01 16.75
CA SER A 112 43.37 -29.12 15.31
C SER A 112 43.27 -30.58 14.90
N PHE A 113 42.39 -30.85 13.93
CA PHE A 113 42.16 -32.17 13.38
C PHE A 113 42.21 -32.10 11.85
N ASP A 114 42.91 -33.03 11.24
CA ASP A 114 42.79 -33.33 9.81
C ASP A 114 41.96 -34.61 9.70
N LEU A 115 40.68 -34.47 9.36
CA LEU A 115 39.74 -35.59 9.39
C LEU A 115 40.14 -36.73 8.44
N VAL A 116 40.79 -36.40 7.33
CA VAL A 116 41.25 -37.40 6.34
C VAL A 116 42.42 -38.20 6.90
N SER A 117 43.35 -37.53 7.57
CA SER A 117 44.49 -38.17 8.23
C SER A 117 44.04 -38.97 9.47
N GLU A 118 43.01 -38.50 10.17
CA GLU A 118 42.51 -39.14 11.38
C GLU A 118 41.64 -40.37 11.09
N LEU A 119 40.77 -40.31 10.08
CA LEU A 119 39.74 -41.34 9.85
C LEU A 119 39.69 -41.89 8.41
N GLY A 120 40.50 -41.35 7.51
CA GLY A 120 40.58 -41.79 6.11
C GLY A 120 39.81 -40.92 5.13
N ALA A 121 39.98 -41.23 3.84
CA ALA A 121 39.38 -40.47 2.75
C ALA A 121 37.85 -40.42 2.84
N GLY A 122 37.29 -39.22 2.63
CA GLY A 122 35.85 -38.98 2.65
C GLY A 122 35.25 -38.74 4.04
N ALA A 123 36.06 -38.69 5.09
CA ALA A 123 35.64 -38.25 6.41
C ALA A 123 35.07 -36.81 6.38
N LYS A 124 33.88 -36.60 6.95
CA LYS A 124 33.20 -35.28 6.96
C LYS A 124 32.61 -34.96 8.32
N LEU A 125 32.76 -33.72 8.78
CA LEU A 125 32.12 -33.23 10.00
C LEU A 125 30.60 -33.19 9.81
N VAL A 126 29.86 -33.75 10.76
CA VAL A 126 28.37 -33.78 10.77
C VAL A 126 27.77 -33.19 12.04
N GLY A 127 28.61 -32.66 12.94
CA GLY A 127 28.19 -32.01 14.17
C GLY A 127 29.33 -31.72 15.14
N VAL A 128 29.08 -30.78 16.05
CA VAL A 128 29.99 -30.36 17.10
C VAL A 128 29.22 -30.26 18.41
N VAL A 129 29.81 -30.73 19.51
CA VAL A 129 29.27 -30.55 20.87
C VAL A 129 30.43 -30.27 21.82
N GLY A 130 30.59 -29.01 22.20
CA GLY A 130 31.76 -28.51 22.91
C GLY A 130 33.06 -28.91 22.20
N ARG A 131 33.85 -29.75 22.88
CA ARG A 131 35.14 -30.27 22.36
C ARG A 131 35.02 -31.56 21.54
N ASN A 132 33.81 -32.09 21.36
CA ASN A 132 33.57 -33.35 20.65
C ASN A 132 33.19 -33.09 19.20
N LEU A 133 33.93 -33.67 18.26
CA LEU A 133 33.60 -33.63 16.83
C LEU A 133 32.90 -34.93 16.42
N PHE A 134 31.78 -34.81 15.70
CA PHE A 134 31.07 -35.94 15.11
C PHE A 134 31.37 -36.02 13.62
N VAL A 135 31.91 -37.15 13.18
CA VAL A 135 32.45 -37.32 11.83
C VAL A 135 31.86 -38.55 11.18
N THR A 136 31.29 -38.37 9.98
CA THR A 136 30.86 -39.48 9.13
C THR A 136 32.02 -39.97 8.28
N VAL A 137 32.18 -41.28 8.15
CA VAL A 137 33.27 -41.91 7.37
C VAL A 137 32.68 -42.93 6.41
N PRO A 138 32.90 -42.82 5.08
CA PRO A 138 32.41 -43.79 4.12
C PRO A 138 33.16 -45.12 4.25
N THR A 139 32.44 -46.20 3.97
CA THR A 139 32.96 -47.58 3.92
C THR A 139 32.84 -48.14 2.50
N THR A 140 33.20 -49.41 2.29
CA THR A 140 33.33 -50.04 0.96
C THR A 140 32.01 -50.36 0.23
N ALA A 141 30.84 -50.11 0.84
CA ALA A 141 29.54 -50.56 0.29
C ALA A 141 28.39 -49.52 0.40
N ASP A 142 28.67 -48.24 0.14
CA ASP A 142 27.72 -47.10 0.28
C ASP A 142 27.17 -46.90 1.71
N TYR A 143 27.90 -47.40 2.71
CA TYR A 143 27.55 -47.23 4.12
C TYR A 143 28.53 -46.29 4.81
N HIS A 144 28.07 -45.68 5.87
CA HIS A 144 28.81 -44.71 6.64
C HIS A 144 28.88 -45.11 8.11
N GLU A 145 30.01 -44.84 8.73
CA GLU A 145 30.19 -44.94 10.18
C GLU A 145 30.13 -43.56 10.82
N LEU A 146 29.67 -43.51 12.07
CA LEU A 146 29.73 -42.29 12.88
C LEU A 146 30.85 -42.44 13.93
N TRP A 147 31.78 -41.50 13.90
CA TRP A 147 32.89 -41.40 14.85
C TRP A 147 32.77 -40.13 15.69
N GLN A 148 33.13 -40.24 16.97
CA GLN A 148 33.34 -39.12 17.87
C GLN A 148 34.85 -38.94 18.10
N LEU A 149 35.35 -37.74 17.88
CA LEU A 149 36.74 -37.37 18.12
C LEU A 149 36.80 -36.35 19.25
N THR A 150 37.73 -36.56 20.18
CA THR A 150 38.01 -35.64 21.29
C THR A 150 39.52 -35.60 21.50
N ARG A 151 40.07 -34.42 21.81
CA ARG A 151 41.48 -34.29 22.18
C ARG A 151 41.61 -34.45 23.69
N VAL A 152 42.40 -35.44 24.13
CA VAL A 152 42.68 -35.74 25.55
C VAL A 152 44.19 -35.88 25.72
N ASP A 153 44.79 -35.07 26.60
CA ASP A 153 46.24 -35.08 26.89
C ASP A 153 47.14 -35.03 25.65
N GLY A 154 46.75 -34.24 24.64
CA GLY A 154 47.47 -34.09 23.37
C GLY A 154 47.21 -35.20 22.34
N ALA A 155 46.58 -36.31 22.71
CA ALA A 155 46.24 -37.41 21.82
C ALA A 155 44.77 -37.34 21.33
N THR A 156 44.54 -37.81 20.10
CA THR A 156 43.18 -37.91 19.53
C THR A 156 42.51 -39.21 20.01
N ALA A 157 41.52 -39.09 20.89
CA ALA A 157 40.62 -40.20 21.24
C ALA A 157 39.59 -40.37 20.12
N LYS A 158 39.44 -41.60 19.61
CA LYS A 158 38.50 -41.96 18.53
C LYS A 158 37.51 -42.99 19.06
N THR A 159 36.23 -42.63 19.10
CA THR A 159 35.17 -43.53 19.56
C THR A 159 34.17 -43.75 18.44
N ARG A 160 34.00 -45.00 18.01
CA ARG A 160 32.98 -45.39 17.04
C ARG A 160 31.61 -45.41 17.72
N ARG A 161 30.66 -44.58 17.27
CA ARG A 161 29.35 -44.37 17.90
C ARG A 161 28.21 -45.12 17.21
N ALA A 162 28.32 -45.32 15.89
CA ALA A 162 27.41 -46.16 15.13
C ALA A 162 28.20 -47.07 14.17
N SER A 163 27.86 -48.36 14.16
CA SER A 163 28.59 -49.42 13.46
C SER A 163 27.70 -50.36 12.65
N GLY A 164 26.44 -49.99 12.40
CA GLY A 164 25.51 -50.84 11.68
C GLY A 164 25.93 -51.00 10.21
N PRO A 165 25.95 -52.22 9.63
CA PRO A 165 26.40 -52.46 8.25
C PRO A 165 25.49 -51.85 7.17
N TYR A 166 24.55 -50.97 7.54
CA TYR A 166 23.54 -50.39 6.66
C TYR A 166 23.25 -48.91 6.91
N SER A 167 24.03 -48.25 7.77
CA SER A 167 23.88 -46.82 8.04
C SER A 167 24.32 -45.99 6.83
N GLN A 168 23.54 -44.97 6.48
CA GLN A 168 23.75 -44.17 5.28
C GLN A 168 24.14 -42.72 5.59
N ASN A 169 23.40 -42.05 6.48
CA ASN A 169 23.64 -40.64 6.77
C ASN A 169 23.49 -40.36 8.26
N PHE A 170 24.21 -39.35 8.73
CA PHE A 170 24.17 -38.83 10.09
C PHE A 170 24.15 -37.31 10.06
N LYS A 171 23.37 -36.70 10.94
CA LYS A 171 23.43 -35.26 11.21
C LYS A 171 23.16 -35.00 12.69
N VAL A 172 24.07 -34.30 13.36
CA VAL A 172 23.77 -33.76 14.70
C VAL A 172 22.92 -32.52 14.49
N VAL A 173 21.74 -32.51 15.11
CA VAL A 173 20.77 -31.41 14.94
C VAL A 173 20.57 -30.59 16.20
N ALA A 174 20.93 -31.13 17.36
CA ALA A 174 20.92 -30.43 18.62
C ALA A 174 21.88 -31.09 19.60
N SER A 175 22.28 -30.36 20.64
CA SER A 175 23.13 -30.91 21.69
C SER A 175 22.94 -30.20 23.02
N THR A 176 23.31 -30.91 24.08
CA THR A 176 23.54 -30.36 25.42
C THR A 176 24.95 -30.73 25.86
N ALA A 177 25.38 -30.25 27.02
CA ALA A 177 26.70 -30.58 27.56
C ALA A 177 26.98 -32.10 27.72
N SER A 178 25.94 -32.95 27.75
CA SER A 178 26.07 -34.40 27.97
C SER A 178 25.52 -35.27 26.85
N HIS A 179 24.72 -34.72 25.92
CA HIS A 179 24.05 -35.50 24.88
C HIS A 179 24.06 -34.79 23.52
N ALA A 180 24.03 -35.60 22.46
CA ALA A 180 23.79 -35.15 21.10
C ALA A 180 22.51 -35.79 20.56
N LEU A 181 21.64 -35.00 19.92
CA LEU A 181 20.51 -35.50 19.14
C LEU A 181 20.94 -35.67 17.69
N ILE A 182 20.86 -36.90 17.20
CA ILE A 182 21.39 -37.27 15.89
C ILE A 182 20.27 -37.84 15.03
N LEU A 183 20.11 -37.28 13.83
CA LEU A 183 19.28 -37.86 12.80
C LEU A 183 20.11 -38.89 12.02
N THR A 184 19.57 -40.11 11.91
CA THR A 184 20.23 -41.22 11.20
C THR A 184 19.30 -41.79 10.14
N SER A 185 19.89 -42.34 9.07
CA SER A 185 19.14 -43.07 8.04
C SER A 185 19.82 -44.39 7.74
N ASN A 186 19.05 -45.48 7.63
CA ASN A 186 19.60 -46.82 7.44
C ASN A 186 18.86 -47.55 6.34
N ARG A 187 19.57 -48.38 5.56
CA ARG A 187 18.92 -49.36 4.68
C ARG A 187 18.34 -50.49 5.52
N VAL A 188 17.10 -50.83 5.26
CA VAL A 188 16.44 -52.02 5.81
C VAL A 188 15.98 -52.88 4.66
N PHE A 189 16.32 -54.16 4.72
CA PHE A 189 16.10 -55.14 3.66
C PHE A 189 14.88 -56.00 4.00
N PRO A 190 13.66 -55.64 3.56
CA PRO A 190 12.49 -56.51 3.69
C PRO A 190 12.62 -57.79 2.84
N SER A 191 13.50 -57.81 1.83
CA SER A 191 13.88 -59.01 1.08
C SER A 191 15.35 -58.93 0.65
N SER A 192 15.92 -60.04 0.18
CA SER A 192 17.32 -60.10 -0.27
C SER A 192 17.63 -59.25 -1.52
N SER A 193 16.62 -58.74 -2.23
CA SER A 193 16.78 -58.01 -3.49
C SER A 193 16.28 -56.56 -3.46
N THR A 194 15.65 -56.11 -2.37
CA THR A 194 15.12 -54.75 -2.24
C THR A 194 15.39 -54.19 -0.85
N PHE A 195 15.67 -52.88 -0.77
CA PHE A 195 15.77 -52.16 0.49
C PHE A 195 14.86 -50.94 0.50
N ARG A 196 14.46 -50.51 1.70
CA ARG A 196 13.90 -49.18 1.96
C ARG A 196 14.85 -48.42 2.88
N THR A 197 14.83 -47.10 2.84
CA THR A 197 15.53 -46.28 3.83
C THR A 197 14.59 -45.98 4.99
N GLU A 198 15.02 -46.32 6.20
CA GLU A 198 14.34 -45.94 7.44
C GLU A 198 15.10 -44.81 8.12
N PHE A 199 14.36 -43.84 8.64
CA PHE A 199 14.90 -42.63 9.25
C PHE A 199 14.60 -42.63 10.75
N TRP A 200 15.56 -42.12 11.51
CA TRP A 200 15.56 -42.22 12.96
C TRP A 200 16.13 -40.98 13.62
N SER A 201 15.66 -40.72 14.82
CA SER A 201 16.20 -39.75 15.77
C SER A 201 16.78 -40.52 16.95
N GLU A 202 18.08 -40.35 17.19
CA GLU A 202 18.87 -41.06 18.19
C GLU A 202 19.44 -40.08 19.20
N LEU A 203 19.23 -40.36 20.49
CA LEU A 203 19.84 -39.60 21.56
C LEU A 203 21.14 -40.28 22.00
N LEU A 204 22.25 -39.56 21.91
CA LEU A 204 23.60 -40.09 22.11
C LEU A 204 24.25 -39.46 23.35
N GLY A 205 24.53 -40.23 24.41
CA GLY A 205 25.19 -39.72 25.62
C GLY A 205 26.72 -39.68 25.48
N LEU A 206 27.35 -38.50 25.52
CA LEU A 206 28.74 -38.24 25.09
C LEU A 206 29.83 -39.09 25.79
N SER A 207 29.57 -39.52 27.02
CA SER A 207 30.50 -40.30 27.86
C SER A 207 30.01 -41.73 28.17
N GLY A 208 28.86 -42.12 27.62
CA GLY A 208 28.17 -43.39 27.94
C GLY A 208 27.64 -44.12 26.71
N PRO A 209 26.85 -45.19 26.93
CA PRO A 209 26.18 -45.92 25.85
C PRO A 209 25.14 -45.03 25.16
N ASN A 210 24.82 -45.37 23.91
CA ASN A 210 23.77 -44.69 23.14
C ASN A 210 22.42 -44.82 23.87
N GLY A 211 21.63 -43.75 23.85
CA GLY A 211 20.34 -43.65 24.51
C GLY A 211 19.19 -44.17 23.64
N SER A 212 18.04 -43.50 23.74
CA SER A 212 16.80 -43.91 23.08
C SER A 212 16.76 -43.53 21.60
N ARG A 213 16.00 -44.32 20.82
CA ARG A 213 15.82 -44.14 19.37
C ARG A 213 14.34 -44.09 19.01
N GLU A 214 13.96 -43.16 18.13
CA GLU A 214 12.60 -42.96 17.62
C GLU A 214 12.56 -42.96 16.10
N VAL A 215 11.48 -43.49 15.50
CA VAL A 215 11.23 -43.45 14.05
C VAL A 215 10.86 -42.04 13.61
N THR A 216 11.42 -41.59 12.49
CA THR A 216 11.11 -40.29 11.88
C THR A 216 10.67 -40.47 10.43
N GLY A 217 10.10 -39.41 9.86
CA GLY A 217 10.00 -39.22 8.41
C GLY A 217 11.37 -38.97 7.77
N ALA A 218 11.37 -38.79 6.45
CA ALA A 218 12.61 -38.49 5.71
C ALA A 218 13.21 -37.16 6.18
N TRP A 219 14.52 -37.08 6.27
CA TRP A 219 15.22 -35.84 6.65
C TRP A 219 16.39 -35.59 5.68
N GLY A 220 16.88 -34.36 5.64
CA GLY A 220 17.99 -33.97 4.77
C GLY A 220 19.02 -33.09 5.45
N PRO A 221 20.07 -32.66 4.73
CA PRO A 221 21.12 -31.80 5.28
C PRO A 221 20.62 -30.45 5.81
N ALA A 222 19.43 -29.99 5.42
CA ALA A 222 18.79 -28.78 5.94
C ALA A 222 17.96 -29.02 7.22
N SER A 223 17.71 -30.28 7.59
CA SER A 223 16.89 -30.60 8.77
C SER A 223 17.54 -30.11 10.06
N THR A 224 16.77 -29.47 10.92
CA THR A 224 17.21 -28.90 12.21
C THR A 224 16.51 -29.61 13.36
N GLY A 225 16.89 -29.28 14.59
CA GLY A 225 16.31 -29.89 15.77
C GLY A 225 16.66 -29.12 17.03
N ALA A 226 16.10 -29.57 18.14
CA ALA A 226 16.34 -29.01 19.46
C ALA A 226 16.27 -30.12 20.50
N TYR A 227 17.00 -29.95 21.60
CA TYR A 227 17.02 -30.92 22.69
C TYR A 227 17.08 -30.24 24.05
N THR A 228 16.22 -30.69 24.95
CA THR A 228 16.13 -30.31 26.37
C THR A 228 15.94 -31.59 27.19
N ALA A 229 15.97 -31.49 28.52
CA ALA A 229 15.73 -32.65 29.39
C ALA A 229 14.35 -33.29 29.14
N ASP A 230 13.35 -32.47 28.82
CA ASP A 230 11.95 -32.91 28.69
C ASP A 230 11.55 -33.24 27.25
N TYR A 231 12.20 -32.60 26.28
CA TYR A 231 11.80 -32.65 24.87
C TYR A 231 12.98 -32.84 23.93
N ARG A 232 12.76 -33.66 22.89
CA ARG A 232 13.55 -33.65 21.66
C ARG A 232 12.66 -33.22 20.50
N ALA A 233 13.21 -32.46 19.57
CA ALA A 233 12.48 -32.01 18.38
C ALA A 233 13.36 -32.08 17.14
N TRP A 234 12.73 -32.33 15.99
CA TRP A 234 13.39 -32.37 14.68
C TRP A 234 12.45 -31.98 13.55
N SER A 235 12.99 -31.43 12.48
CA SER A 235 12.27 -31.21 11.23
C SER A 235 12.45 -32.41 10.29
N GLU A 236 11.35 -32.94 9.79
CA GLU A 236 11.29 -34.02 8.80
C GLU A 236 10.44 -33.61 7.59
N TYR A 237 10.46 -34.44 6.57
CA TYR A 237 9.65 -34.32 5.36
C TYR A 237 8.69 -35.49 5.29
N ALA A 238 7.41 -35.19 5.19
CA ALA A 238 6.35 -36.19 5.15
C ALA A 238 5.18 -35.68 4.31
N GLY A 239 4.65 -36.52 3.42
CA GLY A 239 3.48 -36.15 2.62
C GLY A 239 3.67 -34.96 1.67
N GLY A 240 4.91 -34.63 1.30
CA GLY A 240 5.20 -33.51 0.41
C GLY A 240 5.35 -32.16 1.12
N VAL A 241 5.38 -32.14 2.46
CA VAL A 241 5.52 -30.92 3.26
C VAL A 241 6.63 -31.07 4.30
N THR A 242 7.16 -29.93 4.75
CA THR A 242 8.00 -29.85 5.94
C THR A 242 7.14 -30.05 7.18
N ARG A 243 7.57 -30.94 8.06
CA ARG A 243 6.88 -31.30 9.30
C ARG A 243 7.82 -31.08 10.48
N LEU A 244 7.35 -30.35 11.49
CA LEU A 244 8.06 -30.19 12.75
C LEU A 244 7.55 -31.23 13.74
N VAL A 245 8.45 -32.00 14.34
CA VAL A 245 8.12 -33.03 15.33
C VAL A 245 8.70 -32.66 16.68
N VAL A 246 7.89 -32.77 17.73
CA VAL A 246 8.34 -32.65 19.12
C VAL A 246 7.91 -33.90 19.87
N SER A 247 8.86 -34.54 20.55
CA SER A 247 8.67 -35.77 21.31
C SER A 247 9.14 -35.57 22.75
N GLY A 248 8.36 -36.06 23.70
CA GLY A 248 8.62 -36.02 25.14
C GLY A 248 8.15 -37.34 25.78
N GLN A 249 8.37 -37.51 27.09
CA GLN A 249 8.24 -38.82 27.75
C GLN A 249 6.91 -39.56 27.49
N SER A 250 5.80 -38.84 27.37
CA SER A 250 4.46 -39.43 27.15
C SER A 250 3.69 -38.78 26.00
N MET A 251 4.37 -38.07 25.10
CA MET A 251 3.70 -37.33 24.03
C MET A 251 4.57 -37.19 22.78
N MET A 252 3.91 -37.15 21.62
CA MET A 252 4.55 -36.82 20.35
C MET A 252 3.60 -35.97 19.52
N ARG A 253 4.09 -34.83 19.03
CA ARG A 253 3.32 -33.86 18.26
C ARG A 253 3.96 -33.65 16.90
N ARG A 254 3.13 -33.47 15.88
CA ARG A 254 3.52 -33.23 14.50
C ARG A 254 2.80 -32.00 13.98
N TYR A 255 3.54 -31.07 13.42
CA TYR A 255 3.01 -29.85 12.85
C TYR A 255 3.40 -29.78 11.38
N ASP A 256 2.41 -29.98 10.50
CA ASP A 256 2.60 -29.86 9.05
C ASP A 256 2.61 -28.39 8.66
N MET A 257 3.68 -27.98 7.98
CA MET A 257 3.86 -26.62 7.51
C MET A 257 3.16 -26.42 6.16
N ASP A 258 2.58 -25.24 5.96
CA ASP A 258 2.08 -24.85 4.65
C ASP A 258 3.24 -24.49 3.69
N SER A 259 2.89 -24.17 2.44
CA SER A 259 3.88 -23.87 1.39
C SER A 259 4.75 -22.65 1.70
N SER A 260 4.26 -21.67 2.47
CA SER A 260 5.04 -20.50 2.88
C SER A 260 6.13 -20.85 3.89
N MET A 261 5.97 -21.97 4.59
CA MET A 261 6.86 -22.49 5.63
C MET A 261 7.64 -23.73 5.18
N SER A 262 7.79 -23.95 3.86
CA SER A 262 8.52 -25.11 3.31
C SER A 262 9.99 -25.17 3.73
N GLY A 263 10.62 -24.02 4.02
CA GLY A 263 11.98 -23.93 4.55
C GLY A 263 12.07 -23.88 6.09
N ALA A 264 11.01 -24.23 6.82
CA ALA A 264 10.96 -24.01 8.26
C ALA A 264 12.02 -24.83 9.00
N VAL A 265 12.69 -24.16 9.93
CA VAL A 265 13.65 -24.74 10.87
C VAL A 265 13.08 -24.72 12.28
N ILE A 266 13.53 -25.66 13.10
CA ILE A 266 13.38 -25.61 14.54
C ILE A 266 14.55 -24.79 15.07
N ALA A 267 14.23 -23.63 15.65
CA ALA A 267 15.20 -22.73 16.27
C ALA A 267 15.61 -23.21 17.66
N GLY A 268 14.70 -23.87 18.39
CA GLY A 268 14.98 -24.34 19.75
C GLY A 268 13.72 -24.72 20.50
N ILE A 269 13.89 -25.07 21.78
CA ILE A 269 12.80 -25.28 22.74
C ILE A 269 13.14 -24.46 23.98
N ALA A 270 12.24 -23.57 24.39
CA ALA A 270 12.33 -22.83 25.64
C ALA A 270 11.17 -23.29 26.52
N GLY A 271 11.50 -24.06 27.57
CA GLY A 271 10.52 -24.68 28.46
C GLY A 271 9.59 -25.62 27.72
N ASN A 272 8.30 -25.29 27.79
CA ASN A 272 7.23 -26.02 27.11
C ASN A 272 6.89 -25.44 25.73
N THR A 273 7.76 -24.64 25.13
CA THR A 273 7.48 -23.90 23.88
C THR A 273 8.47 -24.25 22.78
N LEU A 274 7.95 -24.72 21.64
CA LEU A 274 8.71 -24.94 20.41
C LEU A 274 8.89 -23.61 19.67
N LEU A 275 10.12 -23.30 19.29
CA LEU A 275 10.46 -22.12 18.49
C LEU A 275 10.80 -22.53 17.05
N TYR A 276 10.19 -21.89 16.07
CA TYR A 276 10.36 -22.25 14.66
C TYR A 276 10.04 -21.11 13.70
N GLY A 277 10.55 -21.20 12.47
CA GLY A 277 10.26 -20.26 11.39
C GLY A 277 11.14 -20.53 10.17
N VAL A 278 11.04 -19.71 9.13
CA VAL A 278 11.93 -19.79 7.95
C VAL A 278 12.95 -18.67 8.08
N PRO A 279 14.24 -18.93 8.37
CA PRO A 279 15.23 -17.88 8.61
C PRO A 279 15.46 -17.03 7.35
N GLY A 280 15.49 -15.71 7.52
CA GLY A 280 15.94 -14.76 6.51
C GLY A 280 17.46 -14.53 6.58
N LYS A 281 17.95 -13.45 5.97
CA LYS A 281 19.31 -12.96 6.22
C LYS A 281 19.27 -11.77 7.19
N ALA A 282 20.33 -11.54 7.95
CA ALA A 282 20.40 -10.44 8.92
C ALA A 282 20.19 -9.06 8.26
N ALA A 283 20.72 -8.89 7.04
CA ALA A 283 20.55 -7.67 6.25
C ALA A 283 19.27 -7.65 5.38
N ASP A 284 18.50 -8.74 5.34
CA ASP A 284 17.28 -8.78 4.54
C ASP A 284 16.19 -7.90 5.16
N GLU A 285 15.50 -7.18 4.28
CA GLU A 285 14.42 -6.25 4.60
C GLU A 285 13.04 -6.88 4.31
N LYS A 286 12.92 -8.20 4.49
CA LYS A 286 11.68 -8.96 4.34
C LYS A 286 11.29 -9.59 5.67
N PRO A 287 9.99 -9.72 5.98
CA PRO A 287 9.57 -10.40 7.20
C PRO A 287 10.04 -11.86 7.19
N SER A 288 10.61 -12.30 8.31
CA SER A 288 10.97 -13.70 8.57
C SER A 288 10.66 -13.99 10.04
N PRO A 289 9.39 -14.22 10.40
CA PRO A 289 9.03 -14.22 11.80
C PRO A 289 9.50 -15.50 12.52
N LEU A 290 9.96 -15.33 13.76
CA LEU A 290 10.18 -16.44 14.68
C LEU A 290 8.90 -16.69 15.47
N TYR A 291 8.32 -17.88 15.33
CA TYR A 291 7.10 -18.28 16.01
C TYR A 291 7.39 -19.11 17.25
N ALA A 292 6.54 -18.93 18.26
CA ALA A 292 6.44 -19.75 19.46
C ALA A 292 5.13 -20.53 19.44
N ARG A 293 5.20 -21.83 19.77
CA ARG A 293 4.03 -22.69 19.92
C ARG A 293 4.16 -23.57 21.16
N SER A 294 3.10 -23.60 21.96
CA SER A 294 3.05 -24.46 23.14
C SER A 294 3.04 -25.95 22.79
N VAL A 295 3.94 -26.69 23.44
CA VAL A 295 4.08 -28.16 23.42
C VAL A 295 3.17 -28.82 24.45
N THR A 296 2.47 -28.08 25.30
CA THR A 296 1.45 -28.63 26.22
C THR A 296 0.03 -28.32 25.77
N THR A 297 -0.20 -27.22 25.04
CA THR A 297 -1.52 -26.82 24.49
C THR A 297 -1.47 -26.66 22.96
N PRO A 298 -1.56 -27.75 22.18
CA PRO A 298 -1.21 -27.76 20.76
C PRO A 298 -2.21 -27.01 19.87
N ASP A 299 -3.44 -26.91 20.35
CA ASP A 299 -4.55 -26.24 19.66
C ASP A 299 -4.47 -24.71 19.81
N ALA A 300 -3.63 -24.22 20.73
CA ALA A 300 -3.35 -22.79 20.82
C ALA A 300 -2.62 -22.34 19.54
N ALA A 301 -3.08 -21.24 18.95
CA ALA A 301 -2.42 -20.64 17.81
C ALA A 301 -0.97 -20.26 18.16
N PRO A 302 0.00 -20.46 17.26
CA PRO A 302 1.34 -19.95 17.46
C PRO A 302 1.30 -18.42 17.54
N TYR A 303 2.20 -17.83 18.32
CA TYR A 303 2.38 -16.39 18.38
C TYR A 303 3.80 -16.01 17.96
N LYS A 304 3.97 -14.77 17.51
CA LYS A 304 5.23 -14.25 16.99
C LYS A 304 6.09 -13.73 18.14
N LEU A 305 7.34 -14.17 18.23
CA LEU A 305 8.35 -13.67 19.16
C LEU A 305 9.18 -12.55 18.53
N LEU A 306 9.59 -12.73 17.27
CA LEU A 306 10.37 -11.76 16.50
C LEU A 306 9.68 -11.51 15.16
N GLU A 307 9.74 -10.27 14.68
CA GLU A 307 9.33 -9.87 13.33
C GLU A 307 10.24 -10.47 12.25
N HIS A 308 11.53 -10.58 12.61
CA HIS A 308 12.58 -11.12 11.76
C HIS A 308 13.54 -11.98 12.59
N PHE A 309 14.00 -13.11 12.05
CA PHE A 309 15.17 -13.82 12.55
C PHE A 309 15.98 -14.39 11.39
N SER A 310 17.30 -14.47 11.56
CA SER A 310 18.20 -14.91 10.49
C SER A 310 19.10 -16.08 10.91
N SER A 311 19.49 -16.13 12.18
CA SER A 311 20.34 -17.20 12.70
C SER A 311 20.13 -17.41 14.20
N VAL A 312 20.50 -18.61 14.66
CA VAL A 312 20.32 -19.07 16.04
C VAL A 312 21.56 -19.85 16.47
N ALA A 313 21.99 -19.64 17.71
CA ALA A 313 22.97 -20.47 18.40
C ALA A 313 22.41 -20.94 19.75
N HIS A 314 22.84 -22.11 20.20
CA HIS A 314 22.37 -22.72 21.43
C HIS A 314 23.35 -22.41 22.57
N ALA A 315 22.82 -22.02 23.72
CA ALA A 315 23.60 -21.69 24.91
C ALA A 315 23.74 -22.89 25.86
N PRO A 316 24.86 -23.00 26.60
CA PRO A 316 25.14 -24.16 27.46
C PRO A 316 24.06 -24.41 28.53
N ASP A 317 23.41 -23.34 28.97
CA ASP A 317 22.33 -23.36 29.95
C ASP A 317 20.95 -23.73 29.37
N GLY A 318 20.88 -24.08 28.08
CA GLY A 318 19.65 -24.43 27.38
C GLY A 318 18.94 -23.23 26.73
N GLY A 319 19.51 -22.03 26.86
CA GLY A 319 19.03 -20.84 26.16
C GLY A 319 19.32 -20.82 24.68
N LEU A 320 18.79 -19.80 24.02
CA LEU A 320 19.10 -19.49 22.63
C LEU A 320 19.62 -18.07 22.53
N LEU A 321 20.53 -17.86 21.59
CA LEU A 321 20.92 -16.54 21.13
C LEU A 321 20.49 -16.42 19.66
N VAL A 322 19.69 -15.42 19.35
CA VAL A 322 19.01 -15.27 18.07
C VAL A 322 19.33 -13.91 17.47
N ARG A 323 19.86 -13.91 16.24
CA ARG A 323 19.96 -12.68 15.43
C ARG A 323 18.59 -12.41 14.81
N GLY A 324 18.03 -11.23 15.04
CA GLY A 324 16.71 -10.87 14.51
C GLY A 324 16.27 -9.44 14.80
N ALA A 325 14.97 -9.18 14.70
CA ALA A 325 14.35 -7.91 15.06
C ALA A 325 12.97 -8.10 15.70
N THR A 326 12.69 -7.26 16.69
CA THR A 326 11.32 -6.98 17.18
C THR A 326 10.76 -5.79 16.42
N ALA A 327 9.56 -5.32 16.79
CA ALA A 327 9.01 -4.07 16.23
C ALA A 327 9.90 -2.85 16.51
N ASP A 328 10.65 -2.84 17.63
CA ASP A 328 11.34 -1.66 18.16
C ASP A 328 12.85 -1.83 18.30
N THR A 329 13.40 -3.03 18.04
CA THR A 329 14.83 -3.31 18.21
C THR A 329 15.30 -4.29 17.14
N ASP A 330 16.44 -4.00 16.49
CA ASP A 330 17.15 -4.91 15.60
C ASP A 330 18.52 -5.24 16.22
N GLY A 331 18.82 -6.54 16.33
CA GLY A 331 20.00 -6.97 17.07
C GLY A 331 20.06 -8.45 17.39
N LEU A 332 20.75 -8.74 18.49
CA LEU A 332 20.92 -10.06 19.06
C LEU A 332 20.03 -10.18 20.29
N PHE A 333 19.28 -11.27 20.38
CA PHE A 333 18.33 -11.51 21.46
C PHE A 333 18.63 -12.83 22.16
N ARG A 334 18.66 -12.80 23.48
CA ARG A 334 18.62 -13.99 24.30
C ARG A 334 17.17 -14.43 24.48
N ILE A 335 16.89 -15.69 24.16
CA ILE A 335 15.59 -16.33 24.41
C ILE A 335 15.80 -17.46 25.40
N PHE A 336 15.09 -17.40 26.52
CA PHE A 336 15.19 -18.36 27.61
C PHE A 336 13.82 -18.59 28.26
N ASP A 337 13.66 -19.70 28.96
CA ASP A 337 12.44 -20.06 29.69
C ASP A 337 12.42 -19.47 31.10
N GLU A 338 11.31 -18.85 31.51
CA GLU A 338 11.08 -18.44 32.90
C GLU A 338 10.00 -19.31 33.56
N THR A 339 9.81 -19.15 34.88
CA THR A 339 8.91 -19.98 35.71
C THR A 339 7.44 -20.02 35.28
N ASP A 340 7.01 -19.15 34.36
CA ASP A 340 5.65 -19.08 33.82
C ASP A 340 5.44 -19.85 32.49
N GLY A 341 6.51 -20.43 31.93
CA GLY A 341 6.48 -21.23 30.71
C GLY A 341 6.34 -20.43 29.40
N ILE A 342 6.52 -19.10 29.44
CA ILE A 342 6.54 -18.22 28.27
C ILE A 342 8.00 -17.82 28.00
N PRO A 343 8.54 -18.05 26.79
CA PRO A 343 9.89 -17.63 26.45
C PRO A 343 10.03 -16.10 26.53
N ARG A 344 11.04 -15.62 27.27
CA ARG A 344 11.37 -14.20 27.36
C ARG A 344 12.41 -13.82 26.31
N VAL A 345 12.14 -12.76 25.55
CA VAL A 345 13.06 -12.19 24.56
C VAL A 345 13.78 -10.99 25.19
N THR A 346 15.10 -11.07 25.34
CA THR A 346 15.92 -10.02 25.98
C THR A 346 16.98 -9.52 25.00
N PRO A 347 17.10 -8.21 24.75
CA PRO A 347 18.17 -7.68 23.91
C PRO A 347 19.55 -7.91 24.55
N VAL A 348 20.52 -8.27 23.73
CA VAL A 348 21.93 -8.50 24.12
C VAL A 348 22.84 -7.47 23.46
N ALA A 349 22.66 -7.23 22.17
CA ALA A 349 23.38 -6.23 21.39
C ALA A 349 22.48 -5.66 20.30
N GLU A 350 22.62 -4.39 19.97
CA GLU A 350 21.82 -3.72 18.92
C GLU A 350 22.67 -3.40 17.69
N THR A 351 22.04 -3.37 16.52
CA THR A 351 22.71 -2.97 15.27
C THR A 351 22.76 -1.46 15.05
N GLY A 352 21.93 -0.70 15.77
CA GLY A 352 21.75 0.74 15.52
C GLY A 352 20.97 1.06 14.24
N ARG A 353 20.35 0.06 13.60
CA ARG A 353 19.53 0.24 12.39
C ARG A 353 18.37 1.20 12.66
N VAL A 354 18.09 2.08 11.69
CA VAL A 354 16.91 2.94 11.73
C VAL A 354 15.66 2.11 11.42
N LEU A 355 14.85 1.85 12.45
CA LEU A 355 13.66 1.01 12.32
C LEU A 355 12.44 1.80 11.85
N ALA A 356 12.07 2.85 12.58
CA ALA A 356 10.94 3.68 12.23
C ALA A 356 11.16 4.39 10.89
N VAL A 357 10.14 4.35 10.04
CA VAL A 357 10.12 5.15 8.82
C VAL A 357 9.95 6.60 9.24
N LYS A 358 10.75 7.48 8.68
CA LYS A 358 10.64 8.93 8.88
C LYS A 358 10.42 9.58 7.53
N LEU A 359 9.44 10.48 7.48
CA LEU A 359 9.33 11.44 6.38
C LEU A 359 10.40 12.50 6.56
N THR A 360 11.32 12.59 5.60
CA THR A 360 12.41 13.59 5.61
C THR A 360 12.08 14.81 4.75
N GLU A 361 11.25 14.63 3.72
CA GLU A 361 10.80 15.72 2.83
C GLU A 361 9.39 15.44 2.30
N SER A 362 8.63 16.50 2.05
CA SER A 362 7.32 16.44 1.41
C SER A 362 7.15 17.63 0.47
N GLU A 363 6.92 17.32 -0.80
CA GLU A 363 6.70 18.28 -1.87
C GLU A 363 5.30 18.06 -2.44
N VAL A 364 4.32 18.78 -1.87
CA VAL A 364 2.95 18.82 -2.41
C VAL A 364 2.58 20.28 -2.68
N PRO A 365 2.19 20.65 -3.90
CA PRO A 365 1.81 22.03 -4.21
C PRO A 365 0.65 22.52 -3.34
N ALA A 366 0.77 23.70 -2.74
CA ALA A 366 -0.31 24.31 -1.96
C ALA A 366 -1.45 24.84 -2.86
N THR A 367 -1.14 25.19 -4.11
CA THR A 367 -2.07 25.72 -5.09
C THR A 367 -1.86 25.04 -6.43
N VAL A 368 -2.96 24.62 -7.06
CA VAL A 368 -2.98 23.91 -8.33
C VAL A 368 -3.94 24.62 -9.28
N SER A 369 -3.43 25.05 -10.44
CA SER A 369 -4.27 25.46 -11.55
C SER A 369 -4.40 24.30 -12.52
N LEU A 370 -5.64 23.88 -12.77
CA LEU A 370 -5.98 22.86 -13.77
C LEU A 370 -6.62 23.48 -15.01
N GLU A 371 -6.40 24.77 -15.23
CA GLU A 371 -6.95 25.51 -16.39
C GLU A 371 -6.50 24.93 -17.71
N LYS A 372 -5.31 24.31 -17.77
CA LYS A 372 -4.77 23.74 -19.00
C LYS A 372 -5.05 22.24 -19.08
N PRO A 373 -5.50 21.73 -20.25
CA PRO A 373 -5.68 20.30 -20.47
C PRO A 373 -4.39 19.51 -20.25
N GLY A 374 -4.52 18.31 -19.69
CA GLY A 374 -3.40 17.39 -19.49
C GLY A 374 -2.38 17.86 -18.46
N THR A 375 -2.68 18.92 -17.70
CA THR A 375 -1.86 19.34 -16.56
C THR A 375 -1.80 18.20 -15.55
N THR A 376 -0.58 17.82 -15.17
CA THR A 376 -0.36 16.87 -14.08
C THR A 376 0.19 17.63 -12.87
N VAL A 377 -0.18 17.17 -11.68
CA VAL A 377 0.22 17.73 -10.39
C VAL A 377 1.23 16.78 -9.75
N PRO A 378 2.54 17.06 -9.85
CA PRO A 378 3.55 16.23 -9.22
C PRO A 378 3.49 16.38 -7.70
N MET A 379 3.63 15.26 -7.01
CA MET A 379 3.69 15.15 -5.55
C MET A 379 4.82 14.18 -5.19
N GLU A 380 5.68 14.56 -4.26
CA GLU A 380 6.83 13.75 -3.85
C GLU A 380 7.02 13.71 -2.35
N TRP A 381 7.57 12.59 -1.87
CA TRP A 381 7.90 12.36 -0.47
C TRP A 381 9.23 11.60 -0.37
N ALA A 382 10.19 12.13 0.40
CA ALA A 382 11.44 11.43 0.71
C ALA A 382 11.35 10.79 2.09
N LEU A 383 11.86 9.55 2.20
CA LEU A 383 11.80 8.74 3.40
C LEU A 383 13.19 8.33 3.88
N SER A 384 13.29 7.95 5.16
CA SER A 384 14.53 7.44 5.75
C SER A 384 15.00 6.09 5.20
N ARG A 385 14.11 5.32 4.56
CA ARG A 385 14.37 4.00 3.97
C ARG A 385 13.42 3.70 2.82
N ALA A 386 13.81 2.79 1.93
CA ALA A 386 13.15 2.51 0.65
C ALA A 386 12.16 1.34 0.69
N ASN A 387 12.33 0.38 1.61
CA ASN A 387 11.50 -0.81 1.77
C ASN A 387 10.20 -0.53 2.53
N VAL A 388 9.35 0.25 1.88
CA VAL A 388 8.06 0.65 2.40
C VAL A 388 7.01 0.60 1.29
N THR A 389 5.79 0.25 1.67
CA THR A 389 4.61 0.49 0.85
C THR A 389 3.95 1.77 1.33
N ALA A 390 3.66 2.69 0.40
CA ALA A 390 2.99 3.94 0.72
C ALA A 390 1.56 4.01 0.17
N ASP A 391 0.65 4.58 0.96
CA ASP A 391 -0.73 4.86 0.59
C ASP A 391 -0.98 6.37 0.63
N LEU A 392 -1.43 6.92 -0.50
CA LEU A 392 -1.85 8.31 -0.66
C LEU A 392 -3.38 8.37 -0.75
N THR A 393 -3.99 9.26 0.04
CA THR A 393 -5.39 9.63 -0.08
C THR A 393 -5.50 11.13 -0.31
N LEU A 394 -6.12 11.54 -1.41
CA LEU A 394 -6.48 12.94 -1.68
C LEU A 394 -8.00 13.07 -1.60
N THR A 395 -8.50 14.00 -0.79
CA THR A 395 -9.94 14.19 -0.50
C THR A 395 -10.36 15.61 -0.84
N HIS A 396 -11.38 15.76 -1.68
CA HIS A 396 -12.03 17.06 -1.88
C HIS A 396 -12.87 17.41 -0.66
N THR A 397 -12.63 18.56 -0.04
CA THR A 397 -13.18 18.91 1.28
C THR A 397 -14.69 19.09 1.24
N ALA A 398 -15.22 19.75 0.20
CA ALA A 398 -16.66 20.06 0.14
C ALA A 398 -17.52 18.84 -0.20
N THR A 399 -17.05 17.94 -1.08
CA THR A 399 -17.83 16.78 -1.54
C THR A 399 -17.48 15.48 -0.81
N GLY A 400 -16.35 15.44 -0.10
CA GLY A 400 -15.83 14.23 0.56
C GLY A 400 -15.33 13.15 -0.41
N LYS A 401 -15.36 13.39 -1.72
CA LYS A 401 -14.86 12.44 -2.74
C LYS A 401 -13.35 12.26 -2.61
N LYS A 402 -12.88 11.04 -2.85
CA LYS A 402 -11.49 10.64 -2.61
C LYS A 402 -10.84 9.98 -3.82
N LEU A 403 -9.56 10.26 -3.99
CA LEU A 403 -8.62 9.48 -4.77
C LEU A 403 -7.74 8.73 -3.78
N ALA A 404 -7.68 7.40 -3.89
CA ALA A 404 -6.77 6.56 -3.11
C ALA A 404 -5.78 5.90 -4.06
N LYS A 405 -4.48 6.02 -3.75
CA LYS A 405 -3.39 5.48 -4.57
C LYS A 405 -2.38 4.77 -3.70
N ARG A 406 -2.13 3.49 -4.00
CA ARG A 406 -1.01 2.73 -3.46
C ARG A 406 0.23 2.92 -4.33
N LEU A 407 1.36 3.24 -3.69
CA LEU A 407 2.69 3.34 -4.27
C LEU A 407 3.54 2.21 -3.67
N SER A 408 3.73 1.14 -4.44
CA SER A 408 4.38 -0.09 -3.95
C SER A 408 5.90 -0.05 -3.97
N ALA A 409 6.49 0.98 -4.55
CA ALA A 409 7.94 1.15 -4.63
C ALA A 409 8.30 2.64 -4.81
N PRO A 410 9.49 3.07 -4.36
CA PRO A 410 10.00 4.40 -4.63
C PRO A 410 10.29 4.59 -6.12
N ALA A 411 10.18 5.82 -6.59
CA ALA A 411 10.57 6.21 -7.95
C ALA A 411 12.10 6.25 -8.12
N SER A 412 12.83 6.62 -7.06
CA SER A 412 14.30 6.63 -7.01
C SER A 412 14.78 6.66 -5.57
N GLY A 413 15.79 5.84 -5.21
CA GLY A 413 16.28 5.75 -3.84
C GLY A 413 15.15 5.45 -2.85
N SER A 414 14.94 6.34 -1.87
CA SER A 414 13.82 6.31 -0.91
C SER A 414 12.74 7.37 -1.20
N ARG A 415 12.71 7.92 -2.42
CA ARG A 415 11.76 8.96 -2.84
C ARG A 415 10.57 8.36 -3.57
N PHE A 416 9.38 8.64 -3.08
CA PHE A 416 8.10 8.26 -3.68
C PHE A 416 7.54 9.44 -4.47
N ALA A 417 6.98 9.16 -5.64
CA ALA A 417 6.41 10.19 -6.51
C ALA A 417 5.05 9.76 -7.05
N PHE A 418 4.13 10.72 -7.18
CA PHE A 418 2.84 10.54 -7.81
C PHE A 418 2.48 11.80 -8.61
N ALA A 419 2.12 11.63 -9.88
CA ALA A 419 1.62 12.71 -10.72
C ALA A 419 0.10 12.57 -10.87
N TRP A 420 -0.67 13.42 -10.17
CA TRP A 420 -2.12 13.42 -10.28
C TRP A 420 -2.55 14.09 -11.58
N ASP A 421 -3.43 13.46 -12.35
CA ASP A 421 -3.95 13.93 -13.65
C ASP A 421 -5.13 14.91 -13.52
N GLY A 422 -5.49 15.32 -12.30
CA GLY A 422 -6.63 16.20 -12.08
C GLY A 422 -7.99 15.50 -12.18
N VAL A 423 -8.04 14.17 -12.16
CA VAL A 423 -9.29 13.38 -12.18
C VAL A 423 -9.66 12.91 -10.78
N LEU A 424 -10.95 12.98 -10.44
CA LEU A 424 -11.53 12.49 -9.20
C LEU A 424 -12.87 11.81 -9.48
N ASP A 425 -13.05 10.55 -9.06
CA ASP A 425 -14.31 9.79 -9.29
C ASP A 425 -14.71 9.70 -10.79
N GLY A 426 -13.69 9.56 -11.65
CA GLY A 426 -13.84 9.37 -13.10
C GLY A 426 -14.19 10.63 -13.89
N ILE A 427 -14.22 11.80 -13.25
CA ILE A 427 -14.48 13.11 -13.87
C ILE A 427 -13.40 14.11 -13.45
N SER A 428 -13.38 15.28 -14.09
CA SER A 428 -12.51 16.38 -13.67
C SER A 428 -12.72 16.72 -12.20
N ALA A 429 -11.61 16.94 -11.50
CA ALA A 429 -11.61 17.27 -10.09
C ALA A 429 -12.26 18.65 -9.85
N PRO A 430 -13.22 18.75 -8.91
CA PRO A 430 -13.79 20.03 -8.50
C PRO A 430 -12.73 21.07 -8.10
N ASN A 431 -13.05 22.33 -8.28
CA ASN A 431 -12.31 23.44 -7.72
C ASN A 431 -12.52 23.46 -6.19
N GLY A 432 -11.62 24.14 -5.49
CA GLY A 432 -11.70 24.34 -4.05
C GLY A 432 -10.65 23.56 -3.26
N ALA A 433 -10.91 23.40 -1.97
CA ALA A 433 -9.93 22.89 -1.01
C ALA A 433 -9.89 21.36 -0.99
N TYR A 434 -8.68 20.83 -0.94
CA TYR A 434 -8.37 19.41 -0.80
C TYR A 434 -7.49 19.17 0.41
N THR A 435 -7.70 18.03 1.07
CA THR A 435 -6.78 17.48 2.06
C THR A 435 -6.12 16.23 1.51
N TRP A 436 -4.83 16.04 1.77
CA TRP A 436 -4.13 14.82 1.43
C TRP A 436 -3.53 14.16 2.66
N GLN A 437 -3.41 12.85 2.63
CA GLN A 437 -2.74 12.03 3.62
C GLN A 437 -1.86 11.00 2.91
N PHE A 438 -0.60 10.93 3.31
CA PHE A 438 0.39 9.96 2.84
C PHE A 438 0.85 9.12 4.03
N THR A 439 0.73 7.79 3.94
CA THR A 439 1.17 6.86 4.99
C THR A 439 2.14 5.85 4.39
N ALA A 440 3.38 5.82 4.87
CA ALA A 440 4.40 4.85 4.49
C ALA A 440 4.55 3.80 5.58
N THR A 441 4.37 2.53 5.21
CA THR A 441 4.42 1.38 6.12
C THR A 441 5.62 0.50 5.78
N PRO A 442 6.46 0.13 6.77
CA PRO A 442 7.56 -0.82 6.56
C PRO A 442 7.08 -2.15 5.97
N ASP A 443 7.74 -2.64 4.93
CA ASP A 443 7.38 -3.93 4.32
C ASP A 443 7.85 -5.14 5.15
N ASP A 444 8.85 -4.96 6.01
CA ASP A 444 9.38 -5.99 6.92
C ASP A 444 8.64 -6.08 8.26
N GLY A 445 7.66 -5.21 8.52
CA GLY A 445 6.95 -5.14 9.79
C GLY A 445 7.77 -4.57 10.95
N VAL A 446 8.99 -4.08 10.69
CA VAL A 446 9.90 -3.54 11.70
C VAL A 446 9.87 -2.02 11.69
N GLY A 447 9.53 -1.44 12.84
CA GLY A 447 9.40 0.00 13.06
C GLY A 447 7.99 0.56 12.84
N ALA A 448 7.75 1.75 13.39
CA ALA A 448 6.48 2.45 13.20
C ALA A 448 6.35 3.03 11.77
N PRO A 449 5.13 3.08 11.20
CA PRO A 449 4.86 3.77 9.95
C PRO A 449 5.02 5.29 10.10
N ALA A 450 5.31 5.95 8.97
CA ALA A 450 5.29 7.42 8.88
C ALA A 450 3.97 7.88 8.26
N THR A 451 3.38 8.94 8.80
CA THR A 451 2.22 9.60 8.20
C THR A 451 2.49 11.10 8.04
N ALA A 452 2.13 11.63 6.88
CA ALA A 452 2.13 13.05 6.56
C ALA A 452 0.76 13.45 6.06
N SER A 453 0.36 14.68 6.30
CA SER A 453 -0.87 15.25 5.76
C SER A 453 -0.70 16.73 5.49
N GLY A 454 -1.56 17.25 4.61
CA GLY A 454 -1.57 18.65 4.26
C GLY A 454 -2.79 19.00 3.42
N SER A 455 -2.76 20.19 2.84
CA SER A 455 -3.84 20.70 2.01
C SER A 455 -3.33 21.32 0.72
N LEU A 456 -4.17 21.29 -0.31
CA LEU A 456 -3.97 22.03 -1.56
C LEU A 456 -5.28 22.65 -1.99
N THR A 457 -5.22 23.69 -2.82
CA THR A 457 -6.40 24.31 -3.44
C THR A 457 -6.33 24.15 -4.96
N VAL A 458 -7.39 23.61 -5.57
CA VAL A 458 -7.56 23.53 -7.02
C VAL A 458 -8.37 24.73 -7.50
N SER A 459 -7.95 25.33 -8.61
CA SER A 459 -8.66 26.47 -9.22
C SER A 459 -8.67 26.41 -10.74
N ARG A 460 -9.78 26.86 -11.31
CA ARG A 460 -10.01 27.15 -12.73
C ARG A 460 -10.88 28.40 -12.86
N SER A 461 -10.98 28.95 -14.06
CA SER A 461 -11.90 30.04 -14.39
C SER A 461 -13.36 29.59 -14.23
N ALA A 462 -14.24 30.51 -13.81
CA ALA A 462 -15.67 30.21 -13.70
C ALA A 462 -16.28 30.00 -15.09
N ASN A 463 -17.04 28.91 -15.24
CA ASN A 463 -17.81 28.61 -16.43
C ASN A 463 -19.32 28.69 -16.08
N PRO A 464 -20.10 29.59 -16.70
CA PRO A 464 -21.53 29.75 -16.39
C PRO A 464 -22.40 28.52 -16.69
N HIS A 465 -21.87 27.52 -17.40
CA HIS A 465 -22.54 26.24 -17.66
C HIS A 465 -21.89 25.08 -16.90
N ASP A 466 -21.00 25.34 -15.94
CA ASP A 466 -20.45 24.32 -15.03
C ASP A 466 -21.26 24.32 -13.72
N PHE A 467 -22.04 23.26 -13.49
CA PHE A 467 -22.87 23.14 -12.30
C PHE A 467 -22.20 22.36 -11.15
N ASN A 468 -21.08 21.67 -11.38
CA ASN A 468 -20.27 20.98 -10.35
C ASN A 468 -18.91 21.62 -10.06
N ASP A 469 -18.67 22.81 -10.60
CA ASP A 469 -17.48 23.62 -10.34
C ASP A 469 -16.19 22.83 -10.55
N ASN A 470 -16.09 22.05 -11.63
CA ASN A 470 -14.91 21.23 -11.96
C ASN A 470 -14.17 21.69 -13.22
N GLY A 471 -14.58 22.81 -13.80
CA GLY A 471 -14.01 23.41 -15.01
C GLY A 471 -14.68 22.99 -16.30
N SER A 472 -15.42 21.88 -16.32
CA SER A 472 -16.09 21.41 -17.53
C SER A 472 -17.48 22.00 -17.67
N THR A 473 -17.86 22.28 -18.92
CA THR A 473 -19.26 22.55 -19.26
C THR A 473 -20.11 21.32 -18.94
N ASP A 474 -21.25 21.56 -18.30
CA ASP A 474 -22.35 20.61 -18.20
C ASP A 474 -23.42 20.90 -19.26
N VAL A 475 -24.08 19.85 -19.76
CA VAL A 475 -25.28 19.95 -20.60
C VAL A 475 -26.47 19.37 -19.86
N LEU A 476 -27.60 20.07 -19.83
CA LEU A 476 -28.83 19.58 -19.23
C LEU A 476 -29.73 18.94 -20.28
N ALA A 477 -30.37 17.83 -19.92
CA ALA A 477 -31.33 17.16 -20.79
C ALA A 477 -32.54 16.68 -20.00
N ARG A 478 -33.73 16.85 -20.55
CA ARG A 478 -34.97 16.35 -19.96
C ARG A 478 -35.55 15.23 -20.81
N ASP A 479 -35.87 14.11 -20.16
CA ASP A 479 -36.57 13.00 -20.80
C ASP A 479 -38.11 13.17 -20.75
N ALA A 480 -38.82 12.37 -21.55
CA ALA A 480 -40.29 12.43 -21.61
C ALA A 480 -40.99 12.03 -20.30
N SER A 481 -40.31 11.31 -19.40
CA SER A 481 -40.83 10.96 -18.06
C SER A 481 -40.66 12.10 -17.05
N GLY A 482 -39.99 13.19 -17.44
CA GLY A 482 -39.67 14.31 -16.58
C GLY A 482 -38.44 14.09 -15.70
N GLY A 483 -37.56 13.18 -16.08
CA GLY A 483 -36.21 13.11 -15.54
C GLY A 483 -35.35 14.26 -16.08
N LEU A 484 -34.73 15.04 -15.19
CA LEU A 484 -33.68 15.99 -15.56
C LEU A 484 -32.33 15.31 -15.36
N TRP A 485 -31.51 15.37 -16.40
CA TRP A 485 -30.19 14.77 -16.49
C TRP A 485 -29.16 15.87 -16.73
N ARG A 486 -27.96 15.63 -16.21
CA ARG A 486 -26.79 16.46 -16.39
C ARG A 486 -25.66 15.61 -16.95
N ASP A 487 -25.13 16.04 -18.06
CA ASP A 487 -23.97 15.45 -18.71
C ASP A 487 -22.77 16.35 -18.43
N ASP A 488 -21.90 15.89 -17.54
CA ASP A 488 -20.60 16.51 -17.27
C ASP A 488 -19.68 16.15 -18.43
N LEU A 489 -19.31 17.14 -19.24
CA LEU A 489 -18.40 16.93 -20.35
C LEU A 489 -16.97 16.82 -19.81
N PHE A 490 -16.07 16.17 -20.54
CA PHE A 490 -14.67 16.17 -20.09
C PHE A 490 -14.10 17.59 -20.21
N ASP A 491 -13.41 18.06 -19.16
CA ASP A 491 -12.57 19.26 -19.21
C ASP A 491 -11.56 19.00 -20.34
N TRP A 492 -11.83 19.59 -21.50
CA TRP A 492 -11.13 19.43 -22.78
C TRP A 492 -11.49 18.16 -23.59
N PRO A 493 -12.17 18.29 -24.75
CA PRO A 493 -12.52 17.20 -25.66
C PRO A 493 -11.41 16.17 -25.93
N SER A 494 -11.61 14.90 -25.57
CA SER A 494 -10.66 13.83 -25.89
C SER A 494 -10.57 13.62 -27.41
N GLY A 495 -9.36 13.75 -27.98
CA GLY A 495 -9.17 13.69 -29.43
C GLY A 495 -9.94 14.76 -30.21
N GLY A 496 -10.32 15.88 -29.57
CA GLY A 496 -11.13 16.95 -30.18
C GLY A 496 -12.64 16.68 -30.19
N GLN A 497 -13.14 15.60 -29.58
CA GLN A 497 -14.57 15.28 -29.51
C GLN A 497 -15.15 15.57 -28.13
N ALA A 498 -16.22 16.37 -28.09
CA ALA A 498 -16.99 16.55 -26.85
C ALA A 498 -17.74 15.26 -26.53
N THR A 499 -17.57 14.72 -25.33
CA THR A 499 -18.24 13.51 -24.85
C THR A 499 -18.60 13.67 -23.38
N SER A 500 -19.64 12.96 -22.94
CA SER A 500 -20.00 12.92 -21.53
C SER A 500 -18.95 12.10 -20.76
N ALA A 501 -18.26 12.73 -19.81
CA ALA A 501 -17.45 12.02 -18.82
C ALA A 501 -18.35 11.27 -17.83
N LYS A 502 -19.45 11.91 -17.41
CA LYS A 502 -20.45 11.30 -16.52
C LYS A 502 -21.83 11.89 -16.75
N ARG A 503 -22.83 11.04 -16.95
CA ARG A 503 -24.24 11.42 -16.95
C ARG A 503 -24.88 11.12 -15.60
N THR A 504 -25.56 12.09 -15.01
CA THR A 504 -26.22 11.98 -13.71
C THR A 504 -27.68 12.43 -13.82
N LYS A 505 -28.63 11.64 -13.31
CA LYS A 505 -30.01 12.11 -13.13
C LYS A 505 -30.06 13.01 -11.91
N VAL A 506 -30.29 14.30 -12.11
CA VAL A 506 -30.22 15.32 -11.05
C VAL A 506 -31.59 15.62 -10.45
N ALA A 507 -32.69 15.33 -11.17
CA ALA A 507 -34.04 15.48 -10.62
C ALA A 507 -35.11 14.67 -11.38
N SER A 508 -36.32 14.62 -10.82
CA SER A 508 -37.52 14.02 -11.41
C SER A 508 -38.71 14.98 -11.31
N GLY A 509 -39.80 14.75 -12.04
CA GLY A 509 -40.99 15.61 -12.00
C GLY A 509 -40.93 16.83 -12.92
N TRP A 510 -39.96 16.91 -13.84
CA TRP A 510 -39.73 18.06 -14.72
C TRP A 510 -40.66 18.11 -15.94
N GLN A 511 -41.59 17.16 -16.08
CA GLN A 511 -42.63 17.20 -17.10
C GLN A 511 -43.61 18.38 -16.94
N ILE A 512 -43.59 19.06 -15.78
CA ILE A 512 -44.40 20.26 -15.53
C ILE A 512 -43.87 21.51 -16.25
N TYR A 513 -42.63 21.46 -16.76
CA TYR A 513 -42.00 22.57 -17.45
C TYR A 513 -42.12 22.40 -18.96
N ASP A 514 -42.48 23.48 -19.66
CA ASP A 514 -42.55 23.53 -21.11
C ASP A 514 -41.35 24.26 -21.74
N GLN A 515 -40.55 24.96 -20.93
CA GLN A 515 -39.28 25.57 -21.31
C GLN A 515 -38.26 25.40 -20.17
N VAL A 516 -37.00 25.10 -20.52
CA VAL A 516 -35.85 25.06 -19.60
C VAL A 516 -34.66 25.70 -20.31
N GLU A 517 -33.96 26.62 -19.65
CA GLU A 517 -32.78 27.32 -20.19
C GLU A 517 -31.70 27.38 -19.11
N ALA A 518 -30.47 26.95 -19.43
CA ALA A 518 -29.29 27.33 -18.65
C ALA A 518 -29.00 28.80 -18.92
N ALA A 519 -29.14 29.65 -17.90
CA ALA A 519 -29.17 31.10 -18.06
C ALA A 519 -27.91 31.79 -17.52
N GLY A 520 -26.84 31.02 -17.28
CA GLY A 520 -25.63 31.50 -16.62
C GLY A 520 -25.88 31.85 -15.14
N ASN A 521 -25.14 32.79 -14.58
CA ASN A 521 -25.15 33.13 -13.15
C ASN A 521 -26.15 34.23 -12.73
N LEU A 522 -27.45 34.03 -12.99
CA LEU A 522 -28.50 35.00 -12.65
C LEU A 522 -28.57 35.39 -11.17
N GLY A 523 -28.19 34.48 -10.27
CA GLY A 523 -28.16 34.67 -8.82
C GLY A 523 -26.91 35.35 -8.29
N GLY A 524 -25.89 35.57 -9.14
CA GLY A 524 -24.68 36.32 -8.82
C GLY A 524 -23.51 35.51 -8.25
N LEU A 525 -23.65 34.19 -8.08
CA LEU A 525 -22.53 33.30 -7.75
C LEU A 525 -21.81 32.82 -9.02
N PRO A 526 -20.55 32.36 -8.97
CA PRO A 526 -19.84 31.89 -10.17
C PRO A 526 -20.43 30.63 -10.83
N VAL A 527 -21.26 29.88 -10.12
CA VAL A 527 -21.91 28.65 -10.60
C VAL A 527 -23.09 28.98 -11.52
N GLY A 528 -23.32 28.13 -12.53
CA GLY A 528 -24.48 28.26 -13.42
C GLY A 528 -25.84 28.11 -12.72
N ASP A 529 -26.81 28.89 -13.16
CA ASP A 529 -28.23 28.82 -12.79
C ASP A 529 -29.09 28.46 -14.01
N LEU A 530 -30.31 28.01 -13.76
CA LEU A 530 -31.29 27.78 -14.81
C LEU A 530 -32.60 28.52 -14.55
N VAL A 531 -33.34 28.78 -15.63
CA VAL A 531 -34.75 29.18 -15.58
C VAL A 531 -35.61 28.13 -16.24
N ALA A 532 -36.82 27.93 -15.71
CA ALA A 532 -37.79 27.01 -16.26
C ALA A 532 -39.20 27.60 -16.20
N ARG A 533 -39.94 27.53 -17.31
CA ARG A 533 -41.34 27.96 -17.35
C ARG A 533 -42.24 26.76 -17.19
N ASP A 534 -43.16 26.84 -16.23
CA ASP A 534 -44.17 25.80 -16.06
C ASP A 534 -45.34 25.97 -17.04
N THR A 535 -46.11 24.89 -17.22
CA THR A 535 -47.28 24.88 -18.13
C THR A 535 -48.40 25.84 -17.71
N SER A 536 -48.33 26.44 -16.51
CA SER A 536 -49.25 27.49 -16.05
C SER A 536 -48.74 28.90 -16.39
N GLY A 537 -47.58 29.02 -17.04
CA GLY A 537 -46.99 30.29 -17.44
C GLY A 537 -46.25 31.01 -16.31
N VAL A 538 -45.82 30.30 -15.28
CA VAL A 538 -44.95 30.85 -14.23
C VAL A 538 -43.49 30.54 -14.59
N LEU A 539 -42.64 31.56 -14.59
CA LEU A 539 -41.20 31.40 -14.71
C LEU A 539 -40.59 31.20 -13.31
N TRP A 540 -39.77 30.18 -13.20
CA TRP A 540 -39.03 29.79 -12.02
C TRP A 540 -37.53 29.89 -12.28
N MET A 541 -36.76 30.22 -11.26
CA MET A 541 -35.30 30.21 -11.28
C MET A 541 -34.80 29.16 -10.30
N TYR A 542 -33.76 28.44 -10.68
CA TYR A 542 -33.09 27.42 -9.87
C TYR A 542 -31.62 27.80 -9.74
N LEU A 543 -31.16 27.99 -8.50
CA LEU A 543 -29.77 28.34 -8.24
C LEU A 543 -28.88 27.09 -8.26
N GLY A 544 -27.74 27.15 -8.94
CA GLY A 544 -26.71 26.11 -8.88
C GLY A 544 -26.05 26.06 -7.51
N LYS A 545 -25.69 24.85 -7.05
CA LYS A 545 -24.96 24.66 -5.78
C LYS A 545 -23.46 24.46 -5.94
N GLY A 546 -22.98 24.19 -7.15
CA GLY A 546 -21.58 23.80 -7.40
C GLY A 546 -21.28 22.33 -7.11
N ASP A 547 -22.30 21.52 -6.81
CA ASP A 547 -22.18 20.07 -6.59
C ASP A 547 -22.85 19.24 -7.71
N GLY A 548 -23.26 19.90 -8.80
CA GLY A 548 -24.03 19.34 -9.90
C GLY A 548 -25.55 19.31 -9.65
N THR A 549 -26.03 19.86 -8.54
CA THR A 549 -27.45 19.96 -8.20
C THR A 549 -27.91 21.40 -8.02
N PHE A 550 -29.24 21.57 -7.94
CA PHE A 550 -29.89 22.86 -7.82
C PHE A 550 -30.56 23.04 -6.45
N ALA A 551 -30.65 24.28 -5.99
CA ALA A 551 -31.44 24.69 -4.84
C ALA A 551 -32.95 24.62 -5.15
N SER A 552 -33.78 24.83 -4.13
CA SER A 552 -35.23 24.97 -4.32
C SER A 552 -35.56 26.14 -5.24
N ARG A 553 -36.53 25.94 -6.13
CA ARG A 553 -36.94 26.95 -7.12
C ARG A 553 -37.45 28.23 -6.47
N VAL A 554 -37.10 29.37 -7.06
CA VAL A 554 -37.59 30.71 -6.70
C VAL A 554 -38.54 31.19 -7.80
N LYS A 555 -39.68 31.76 -7.41
CA LYS A 555 -40.65 32.30 -8.38
C LYS A 555 -40.11 33.61 -8.95
N VAL A 556 -39.91 33.68 -10.26
CA VAL A 556 -39.57 34.92 -10.95
C VAL A 556 -40.84 35.74 -11.21
N GLY A 557 -41.89 35.09 -11.73
CA GLY A 557 -43.17 35.76 -11.97
C GLY A 557 -44.16 34.90 -12.76
N ALA A 558 -45.43 35.28 -12.77
CA ALA A 558 -46.46 34.69 -13.61
C ALA A 558 -46.63 35.48 -14.92
N GLY A 559 -47.41 34.95 -15.88
CA GLY A 559 -47.73 35.66 -17.13
C GLY A 559 -46.75 35.40 -18.28
N TRP A 560 -45.83 34.46 -18.13
CA TRP A 560 -44.80 34.14 -19.13
C TRP A 560 -45.30 33.29 -20.29
N GLN A 561 -46.55 32.83 -20.26
CA GLN A 561 -47.20 32.15 -21.39
C GLN A 561 -47.44 33.06 -22.60
N ILE A 562 -47.29 34.38 -22.45
CA ILE A 562 -47.31 35.32 -23.59
C ILE A 562 -46.11 35.15 -24.52
N TYR A 563 -45.05 34.48 -24.05
CA TYR A 563 -43.85 34.23 -24.80
C TYR A 563 -43.91 32.86 -25.47
N ASN A 564 -43.57 32.78 -26.75
CA ASN A 564 -43.50 31.49 -27.46
C ASN A 564 -42.07 30.99 -27.66
N LYS A 565 -41.07 31.84 -27.36
CA LYS A 565 -39.65 31.49 -27.35
C LYS A 565 -38.98 32.25 -26.21
N ILE A 566 -38.14 31.57 -25.46
CA ILE A 566 -37.32 32.12 -24.38
C ILE A 566 -35.92 31.53 -24.53
N THR A 567 -34.88 32.34 -24.36
CA THR A 567 -33.49 31.86 -24.32
C THR A 567 -32.65 32.78 -23.44
N GLY A 568 -31.62 32.25 -22.78
CA GLY A 568 -30.76 33.02 -21.87
C GLY A 568 -29.30 32.63 -21.96
N GLY A 569 -28.43 33.41 -21.32
CA GLY A 569 -26.99 33.11 -21.21
C GLY A 569 -26.06 34.05 -21.99
N SER A 570 -26.58 34.94 -22.84
CA SER A 570 -25.80 36.00 -23.49
C SER A 570 -25.90 37.31 -22.70
N ASP A 571 -24.79 38.03 -22.51
CA ASP A 571 -24.77 39.42 -22.01
C ASP A 571 -24.92 40.40 -23.18
N LEU A 572 -26.08 41.05 -23.34
CA LEU A 572 -26.35 41.92 -24.51
C LEU A 572 -26.02 43.39 -24.29
N ASN A 573 -25.77 43.79 -23.05
CA ASN A 573 -25.46 45.18 -22.67
C ASN A 573 -24.04 45.37 -22.14
N GLY A 574 -23.23 44.31 -22.11
CA GLY A 574 -21.81 44.36 -21.77
C GLY A 574 -21.55 44.63 -20.29
N ASP A 575 -22.48 44.32 -19.39
CA ASP A 575 -22.33 44.55 -17.96
C ASP A 575 -21.74 43.34 -17.19
N GLY A 576 -21.38 42.28 -17.92
CA GLY A 576 -20.81 41.05 -17.42
C GLY A 576 -21.85 40.08 -16.83
N ARG A 577 -23.14 40.33 -17.00
CA ARG A 577 -24.22 39.47 -16.50
C ARG A 577 -25.01 38.86 -17.66
N PRO A 578 -25.40 37.58 -17.55
CA PRO A 578 -26.21 36.96 -18.58
C PRO A 578 -27.64 37.52 -18.54
N ASP A 579 -28.17 37.78 -19.74
CA ASP A 579 -29.53 38.25 -19.96
C ASP A 579 -30.47 37.13 -20.42
N LEU A 580 -31.76 37.44 -20.41
CA LEU A 580 -32.82 36.61 -20.99
C LEU A 580 -33.52 37.35 -22.13
N LEU A 581 -33.75 36.64 -23.23
CA LEU A 581 -34.51 37.11 -24.38
C LEU A 581 -35.82 36.32 -24.49
N ALA A 582 -36.91 37.01 -24.79
CA ALA A 582 -38.21 36.38 -24.97
C ALA A 582 -38.99 36.99 -26.13
N THR A 583 -39.48 36.14 -27.04
CA THR A 583 -40.34 36.57 -28.15
C THR A 583 -41.79 36.34 -27.78
N ASP A 584 -42.61 37.40 -27.81
CA ASP A 584 -44.04 37.27 -27.57
C ASP A 584 -44.79 36.70 -28.78
N THR A 585 -46.04 36.31 -28.58
CA THR A 585 -46.89 35.75 -29.65
C THR A 585 -47.21 36.75 -30.77
N ALA A 586 -47.02 38.05 -30.54
CA ALA A 586 -47.14 39.09 -31.57
C ALA A 586 -45.84 39.29 -32.38
N GLY A 587 -44.77 38.55 -32.04
CA GLY A 587 -43.49 38.62 -32.75
C GLY A 587 -42.60 39.77 -32.30
N VAL A 588 -42.82 40.32 -31.11
CA VAL A 588 -41.92 41.31 -30.50
C VAL A 588 -40.89 40.58 -29.63
N LEU A 589 -39.61 40.88 -29.86
CA LEU A 589 -38.51 40.43 -29.01
C LEU A 589 -38.30 41.40 -27.86
N TRP A 590 -38.22 40.86 -26.66
CA TRP A 590 -38.00 41.56 -25.40
C TRP A 590 -36.71 41.10 -24.74
N LEU A 591 -35.96 42.06 -24.19
CA LEU A 591 -34.77 41.86 -23.39
C LEU A 591 -35.12 42.02 -21.91
N TYR A 592 -34.74 41.03 -21.12
CA TYR A 592 -34.77 41.02 -19.67
C TYR A 592 -33.34 41.03 -19.15
N LYS A 593 -32.88 42.21 -18.73
CA LYS A 593 -31.49 42.38 -18.27
C LYS A 593 -31.26 41.66 -16.95
N GLY A 594 -30.18 40.88 -16.85
CA GLY A 594 -29.77 40.20 -15.63
C GLY A 594 -29.35 41.21 -14.55
N THR A 595 -29.83 41.04 -13.32
CA THR A 595 -29.40 41.90 -12.19
C THR A 595 -28.30 41.27 -11.34
N GLY A 596 -28.12 39.95 -11.46
CA GLY A 596 -27.27 39.16 -10.56
C GLY A 596 -27.82 39.00 -9.15
N ALA A 597 -29.09 39.32 -8.92
CA ALA A 597 -29.71 39.27 -7.61
C ALA A 597 -30.91 38.30 -7.62
N LYS A 598 -30.81 37.20 -6.87
CA LYS A 598 -31.85 36.16 -6.81
C LYS A 598 -33.26 36.64 -6.47
N ALA A 599 -33.38 37.75 -5.72
CA ALA A 599 -34.66 38.31 -5.31
C ALA A 599 -35.37 39.08 -6.43
N ALA A 600 -34.62 39.56 -7.42
CA ALA A 600 -35.12 40.31 -8.56
C ALA A 600 -34.21 40.02 -9.77
N PRO A 601 -34.21 38.78 -10.31
CA PRO A 601 -33.18 38.31 -11.24
C PRO A 601 -33.13 39.08 -12.55
N PHE A 602 -34.23 39.75 -12.92
CA PHE A 602 -34.32 40.56 -14.13
C PHE A 602 -34.83 41.98 -13.86
N ALA A 603 -34.31 42.94 -14.60
CA ALA A 603 -34.86 44.29 -14.69
C ALA A 603 -36.18 44.32 -15.48
N THR A 604 -36.82 45.49 -15.54
CA THR A 604 -37.99 45.70 -16.40
C THR A 604 -37.65 45.42 -17.86
N ARG A 605 -38.50 44.64 -18.55
CA ARG A 605 -38.27 44.26 -19.95
C ARG A 605 -38.12 45.47 -20.86
N ALA A 606 -37.16 45.43 -21.77
CA ALA A 606 -36.94 46.42 -22.82
C ALA A 606 -37.32 45.82 -24.18
N LYS A 607 -37.93 46.62 -25.06
CA LYS A 607 -38.27 46.19 -26.41
C LYS A 607 -37.01 46.20 -27.28
N VAL A 608 -36.68 45.06 -27.88
CA VAL A 608 -35.57 44.96 -28.86
C VAL A 608 -36.09 45.30 -30.25
N GLY A 609 -37.21 44.69 -30.67
CA GLY A 609 -37.80 44.94 -31.99
C GLY A 609 -38.99 44.03 -32.31
N ALA A 610 -39.73 44.35 -33.36
CA ALA A 610 -40.81 43.50 -33.90
C ALA A 610 -40.32 42.66 -35.08
N GLY A 611 -41.14 41.72 -35.57
CA GLY A 611 -40.85 40.91 -36.76
C GLY A 611 -40.23 39.53 -36.47
N TRP A 612 -40.15 39.13 -35.20
CA TRP A 612 -39.50 37.88 -34.77
C TRP A 612 -40.39 36.63 -34.90
N GLN A 613 -41.64 36.77 -35.33
CA GLN A 613 -42.53 35.65 -35.63
C GLN A 613 -42.07 34.79 -36.82
N ILE A 614 -41.12 35.29 -37.63
CA ILE A 614 -40.51 34.54 -38.74
C ILE A 614 -39.59 33.41 -38.27
N TYR A 615 -39.24 33.40 -36.97
CA TYR A 615 -38.33 32.43 -36.35
C TYR A 615 -39.08 31.39 -35.54
N ASN A 616 -38.72 30.12 -35.73
CA ASN A 616 -39.23 29.00 -34.95
C ASN A 616 -38.35 28.67 -33.73
N GLN A 617 -37.09 29.13 -33.71
CA GLN A 617 -36.19 29.01 -32.57
C GLN A 617 -35.23 30.20 -32.51
N ILE A 618 -34.93 30.64 -31.30
CA ILE A 618 -33.86 31.58 -30.97
C ILE A 618 -32.99 30.94 -29.89
N THR A 619 -31.68 31.18 -29.94
CA THR A 619 -30.71 30.59 -29.02
C THR A 619 -29.64 31.62 -28.70
N ALA A 620 -29.52 32.01 -27.43
CA ALA A 620 -28.38 32.75 -26.92
C ALA A 620 -27.14 31.85 -26.94
N VAL A 621 -26.04 32.37 -27.47
CA VAL A 621 -24.81 31.58 -27.73
C VAL A 621 -23.58 32.20 -27.08
N GLY A 622 -23.74 33.25 -26.28
CA GLY A 622 -22.63 34.08 -25.84
C GLY A 622 -21.93 34.77 -27.02
N ASN A 623 -20.71 35.25 -26.82
CA ASN A 623 -19.97 36.00 -27.85
C ASN A 623 -19.19 35.05 -28.78
N ILE A 624 -19.80 34.62 -29.88
CA ILE A 624 -19.21 33.66 -30.82
C ILE A 624 -18.47 34.32 -31.98
N ALA A 625 -18.78 35.59 -32.25
CA ALA A 625 -18.25 36.34 -33.39
C ALA A 625 -17.31 37.50 -33.00
N GLY A 626 -16.94 37.61 -31.72
CA GLY A 626 -15.94 38.56 -31.22
C GLY A 626 -16.41 40.01 -31.10
N SER A 627 -17.71 40.23 -30.91
CA SER A 627 -18.27 41.58 -30.68
C SER A 627 -18.06 42.02 -29.22
N ALA A 628 -18.50 43.23 -28.85
CA ALA A 628 -18.41 43.71 -27.46
C ALA A 628 -19.47 43.09 -26.52
N ALA A 629 -20.39 42.29 -27.05
CA ALA A 629 -21.51 41.69 -26.34
C ALA A 629 -21.79 40.26 -26.83
N GLY A 630 -22.69 39.56 -26.15
CA GLY A 630 -23.18 38.26 -26.57
C GLY A 630 -23.98 38.30 -27.86
N ASP A 631 -23.95 37.21 -28.60
CA ASP A 631 -24.65 37.03 -29.86
C ASP A 631 -25.90 36.15 -29.66
N LEU A 632 -26.74 36.12 -30.70
CA LEU A 632 -27.92 35.28 -30.82
C LEU A 632 -27.91 34.57 -32.17
N VAL A 633 -28.28 33.30 -32.19
CA VAL A 633 -28.66 32.62 -33.44
C VAL A 633 -30.17 32.41 -33.51
N ALA A 634 -30.74 32.58 -34.69
CA ALA A 634 -32.17 32.44 -34.91
C ALA A 634 -32.45 31.58 -36.16
N ARG A 635 -33.26 30.53 -36.00
CA ARG A 635 -33.65 29.63 -37.08
C ARG A 635 -35.02 30.01 -37.61
N ASP A 636 -35.09 30.32 -38.90
CA ASP A 636 -36.36 30.61 -39.55
C ASP A 636 -37.17 29.35 -39.86
N THR A 637 -38.43 29.54 -40.24
CA THR A 637 -39.35 28.43 -40.54
C THR A 637 -38.94 27.62 -41.78
N ALA A 638 -38.05 28.14 -42.63
CA ALA A 638 -37.45 27.43 -43.76
C ALA A 638 -36.18 26.65 -43.37
N GLY A 639 -35.75 26.71 -42.11
CA GLY A 639 -34.56 26.02 -41.61
C GLY A 639 -33.25 26.74 -41.93
N VAL A 640 -33.29 28.03 -42.26
CA VAL A 640 -32.07 28.86 -42.39
C VAL A 640 -31.72 29.44 -41.03
N LEU A 641 -30.46 29.28 -40.63
CA LEU A 641 -29.90 29.87 -39.42
C LEU A 641 -29.28 31.23 -39.73
N TRP A 642 -29.55 32.20 -38.87
CA TRP A 642 -29.09 33.58 -38.95
C TRP A 642 -28.33 33.94 -37.67
N LEU A 643 -27.20 34.62 -37.82
CA LEU A 643 -26.44 35.22 -36.73
C LEU A 643 -26.93 36.66 -36.51
N TYR A 644 -27.17 37.00 -35.25
CA TYR A 644 -27.45 38.34 -34.77
C TYR A 644 -26.36 38.73 -33.78
N GLN A 645 -25.48 39.64 -34.20
CA GLN A 645 -24.40 40.10 -33.34
C GLN A 645 -24.88 41.14 -32.35
N GLY A 646 -24.51 40.99 -31.08
CA GLY A 646 -24.83 41.97 -30.04
C GLY A 646 -24.19 43.33 -30.32
N ASN A 647 -24.91 44.42 -30.04
CA ASN A 647 -24.38 45.78 -30.23
C ASN A 647 -23.89 46.43 -28.91
N GLY A 648 -23.96 45.74 -27.78
CA GLY A 648 -23.56 46.24 -26.47
C GLY A 648 -24.53 47.23 -25.82
N THR A 649 -25.67 47.52 -26.45
CA THR A 649 -26.70 48.41 -25.88
C THR A 649 -28.04 47.70 -25.71
N GLY A 650 -28.05 46.37 -25.68
CA GLY A 650 -29.26 45.55 -25.56
C GLY A 650 -30.00 45.31 -26.88
N GLY A 651 -29.34 45.50 -28.03
CA GLY A 651 -29.88 45.23 -29.37
C GLY A 651 -28.90 44.45 -30.25
N PHE A 652 -29.23 44.32 -31.53
CA PHE A 652 -28.42 43.55 -32.49
C PHE A 652 -28.07 44.37 -33.73
N ALA A 653 -26.94 44.04 -34.33
CA ALA A 653 -26.59 44.47 -35.68
C ALA A 653 -27.46 43.77 -36.75
N THR A 654 -27.28 44.16 -38.01
CA THR A 654 -27.93 43.49 -39.15
C THR A 654 -27.58 42.00 -39.17
N ARG A 655 -28.60 41.15 -39.28
CA ARG A 655 -28.41 39.69 -39.28
C ARG A 655 -27.54 39.21 -40.44
N VAL A 656 -26.70 38.22 -40.19
CA VAL A 656 -25.88 37.54 -41.20
C VAL A 656 -26.41 36.12 -41.42
N ARG A 657 -26.49 35.69 -42.68
CA ARG A 657 -26.94 34.33 -43.02
C ARG A 657 -25.81 33.33 -42.73
N ILE A 658 -26.07 32.33 -41.89
CA ILE A 658 -25.14 31.22 -41.66
C ILE A 658 -25.34 30.14 -42.73
N GLY A 659 -26.57 29.66 -42.93
CA GLY A 659 -26.86 28.62 -43.91
C GLY A 659 -28.21 27.93 -43.71
N ALA A 660 -28.60 27.07 -44.65
CA ALA A 660 -29.83 26.26 -44.60
C ALA A 660 -29.60 24.87 -43.99
N GLY A 661 -30.67 24.09 -43.77
CA GLY A 661 -30.61 22.69 -43.32
C GLY A 661 -30.65 22.49 -41.80
N TRP A 662 -30.78 23.57 -41.02
CA TRP A 662 -30.81 23.51 -39.56
C TRP A 662 -32.13 22.99 -38.98
N ASN A 663 -33.16 22.82 -39.80
CA ASN A 663 -34.37 22.08 -39.46
C ASN A 663 -34.14 20.57 -39.30
N GLY A 664 -32.95 20.06 -39.62
CA GLY A 664 -32.54 18.68 -39.31
C GLY A 664 -32.33 18.41 -37.82
N PHE A 665 -32.25 19.45 -36.97
CA PHE A 665 -32.13 19.36 -35.52
C PHE A 665 -33.42 19.84 -34.84
N ALA A 666 -33.79 19.25 -33.70
CA ALA A 666 -34.94 19.69 -32.93
C ALA A 666 -34.59 20.87 -32.01
N HIS A 667 -33.40 20.84 -31.42
CA HIS A 667 -32.92 21.82 -30.43
C HIS A 667 -31.56 22.39 -30.81
N LEU A 668 -31.38 23.69 -30.61
CA LEU A 668 -30.13 24.43 -30.70
C LEU A 668 -29.90 25.09 -29.34
N VAL A 669 -28.76 24.83 -28.71
CA VAL A 669 -28.44 25.26 -27.34
C VAL A 669 -27.05 25.88 -27.32
N GLY A 670 -26.94 27.09 -26.76
CA GLY A 670 -25.64 27.68 -26.44
C GLY A 670 -25.06 26.95 -25.23
N ALA A 671 -23.89 26.34 -25.40
CA ALA A 671 -23.33 25.42 -24.40
C ALA A 671 -22.15 26.02 -23.62
N GLY A 672 -21.91 27.33 -23.74
CA GLY A 672 -20.65 27.90 -23.27
C GLY A 672 -19.45 27.30 -24.02
N ASP A 673 -18.25 27.48 -23.49
CA ASP A 673 -17.01 27.10 -24.17
C ASP A 673 -16.68 25.61 -23.99
N VAL A 674 -17.34 24.76 -24.80
CA VAL A 674 -17.22 23.29 -24.74
C VAL A 674 -15.85 22.82 -25.21
N THR A 675 -15.20 23.57 -26.10
CA THR A 675 -13.87 23.24 -26.62
C THR A 675 -12.73 23.95 -25.90
N ALA A 676 -13.09 24.78 -24.90
CA ALA A 676 -12.24 25.58 -24.04
C ALA A 676 -11.22 26.44 -24.81
N ASP A 677 -11.65 27.01 -25.94
CA ASP A 677 -10.81 27.86 -26.79
C ASP A 677 -10.97 29.36 -26.53
N GLY A 678 -11.65 29.70 -25.45
CA GLY A 678 -12.02 31.04 -25.03
C GLY A 678 -13.30 31.57 -25.70
N ARG A 679 -14.00 30.77 -26.51
CA ARG A 679 -15.25 31.17 -27.16
C ARG A 679 -16.37 30.17 -26.88
N PRO A 680 -17.59 30.65 -26.58
CA PRO A 680 -18.71 29.75 -26.40
C PRO A 680 -19.10 29.04 -27.70
N ASP A 681 -19.65 27.84 -27.58
CA ASP A 681 -19.97 26.91 -28.65
C ASP A 681 -21.48 26.62 -28.68
N LEU A 682 -21.93 25.97 -29.78
CA LEU A 682 -23.32 25.58 -29.98
C LEU A 682 -23.47 24.06 -30.02
N ILE A 683 -24.47 23.52 -29.32
CA ILE A 683 -24.91 22.12 -29.45
C ILE A 683 -26.20 22.08 -30.26
N ALA A 684 -26.23 21.20 -31.27
CA ALA A 684 -27.43 20.90 -32.04
C ALA A 684 -27.84 19.45 -31.82
N TYR A 685 -29.08 19.22 -31.37
CA TYR A 685 -29.61 17.90 -31.03
C TYR A 685 -30.93 17.63 -31.76
N GLY A 686 -31.12 16.42 -32.24
CA GLY A 686 -32.38 16.00 -32.84
C GLY A 686 -32.42 14.54 -33.26
N PRO A 687 -33.46 14.13 -34.01
CA PRO A 687 -33.66 12.74 -34.43
C PRO A 687 -32.51 12.16 -35.26
N ASN A 688 -31.74 13.03 -35.93
CA ASN A 688 -30.60 12.65 -36.76
C ASN A 688 -29.26 12.61 -35.98
N GLY A 689 -29.33 12.72 -34.64
CA GLY A 689 -28.18 12.73 -33.75
C GLY A 689 -27.81 14.11 -33.21
N THR A 690 -26.66 14.17 -32.54
CA THR A 690 -26.09 15.37 -31.92
C THR A 690 -24.90 15.87 -32.72
N SER A 691 -24.66 17.17 -32.69
CA SER A 691 -23.45 17.78 -33.23
C SER A 691 -23.02 18.94 -32.33
N VAL A 692 -21.72 19.04 -32.09
CA VAL A 692 -21.11 20.22 -31.45
C VAL A 692 -20.58 21.12 -32.57
N TYR A 693 -20.87 22.40 -32.49
CA TYR A 693 -20.48 23.42 -33.44
C TYR A 693 -19.53 24.38 -32.73
N ARG A 694 -18.24 24.20 -33.00
CA ARG A 694 -17.17 25.03 -32.43
C ARG A 694 -17.20 26.41 -33.04
N SER A 695 -17.12 27.45 -32.21
CA SER A 695 -17.09 28.84 -32.68
C SER A 695 -15.74 29.23 -33.27
N THR A 696 -15.77 29.91 -34.42
CA THR A 696 -14.56 30.31 -35.16
C THR A 696 -14.17 31.77 -34.94
N GLY A 697 -15.04 32.57 -34.33
CA GLY A 697 -14.89 34.04 -34.27
C GLY A 697 -15.32 34.77 -35.54
N SER A 698 -15.75 34.06 -36.59
CA SER A 698 -16.15 34.67 -37.86
C SER A 698 -17.65 34.99 -37.90
N THR A 699 -18.03 36.14 -38.46
CA THR A 699 -19.44 36.51 -38.64
C THR A 699 -20.12 35.78 -39.79
N THR A 700 -19.36 35.37 -40.81
CA THR A 700 -19.86 34.74 -42.03
C THR A 700 -19.67 33.23 -42.04
N ALA A 701 -18.78 32.71 -41.20
CA ALA A 701 -18.57 31.28 -40.98
C ALA A 701 -18.42 30.98 -39.48
N PRO A 702 -19.42 31.29 -38.64
CA PRO A 702 -19.28 31.30 -37.18
C PRO A 702 -19.00 29.93 -36.57
N PHE A 703 -19.31 28.83 -37.27
CA PHE A 703 -19.20 27.51 -36.71
C PHE A 703 -18.41 26.54 -37.59
N SER A 704 -17.62 25.70 -36.92
CA SER A 704 -17.01 24.49 -37.48
C SER A 704 -17.61 23.27 -36.79
N LYS A 705 -18.23 22.37 -37.56
CA LYS A 705 -18.88 21.17 -37.03
C LYS A 705 -17.85 20.18 -36.50
N GLN A 706 -18.02 19.76 -35.26
CA GLN A 706 -17.24 18.71 -34.59
C GLN A 706 -18.05 17.41 -34.50
N THR A 707 -17.35 16.28 -34.62
CA THR A 707 -17.93 14.96 -34.33
C THR A 707 -18.01 14.75 -32.82
N THR A 708 -19.09 14.13 -32.35
CA THR A 708 -19.35 13.92 -30.93
C THR A 708 -20.10 12.61 -30.69
N GLY A 709 -19.80 11.94 -29.59
CA GLY A 709 -20.58 10.80 -29.07
C GLY A 709 -21.75 11.21 -28.16
N LEU A 710 -21.93 12.51 -27.91
CA LEU A 710 -22.96 13.03 -27.01
C LEU A 710 -24.36 12.59 -27.48
N TYR A 711 -25.09 11.92 -26.60
CA TYR A 711 -26.42 11.33 -26.87
C TYR A 711 -26.48 10.34 -28.06
N ALA A 712 -25.33 9.80 -28.52
CA ALA A 712 -25.32 8.79 -29.56
C ALA A 712 -26.13 7.55 -29.13
N GLY A 713 -27.03 7.07 -29.99
CA GLY A 713 -27.88 5.92 -29.71
C GLY A 713 -29.06 6.19 -28.76
N GLU A 714 -29.20 7.40 -28.19
CA GLU A 714 -30.31 7.75 -27.30
C GLU A 714 -31.62 8.06 -28.06
N GLY A 715 -31.56 8.23 -29.39
CA GLY A 715 -32.72 8.59 -30.21
C GLY A 715 -33.39 9.88 -29.74
N GLY A 716 -34.73 9.90 -29.70
CA GLY A 716 -35.55 10.99 -29.18
C GLY A 716 -35.89 10.90 -27.69
N LYS A 717 -35.09 10.16 -26.90
CA LYS A 717 -35.32 9.97 -25.46
C LYS A 717 -35.38 11.29 -24.68
N PHE A 718 -34.58 12.27 -25.10
CA PHE A 718 -34.65 13.62 -24.55
C PHE A 718 -35.57 14.46 -25.44
N ASN A 719 -36.57 15.09 -24.83
CA ASN A 719 -37.48 16.00 -25.52
C ASN A 719 -37.10 17.48 -25.32
N THR A 720 -36.06 17.74 -24.55
CA THR A 720 -35.50 19.07 -24.30
C THR A 720 -34.03 18.92 -23.91
N ILE A 721 -33.17 19.79 -24.44
CA ILE A 721 -31.79 20.00 -23.97
C ILE A 721 -31.62 21.49 -23.67
N ALA A 722 -30.76 21.83 -22.71
CA ALA A 722 -30.57 23.18 -22.20
C ALA A 722 -29.15 23.41 -21.68
#